data_AF-A0A7C5ZRU6-F1
#
_entry.id   AF-A0A7C5ZRU6-F1
#
_cell.length_a   1.000
_cell.length_b   1.000
_cell.length_c   1.000
_cell.angle_alpha   90.00
_cell.angle_beta   90.00
_cell.angle_gamma   90.00
#
_symmetry.space_group_name_H-M   'P 1'
#
loop_
_entity.id
_entity.type
_entity.pdbx_description
1 polymer ?
#
loop_
_entity_poly.entity_id
_entity_poly.type
_entity_poly.pdbx_seq_one_letter_code
_entity_poly.pdbx_strand_id
1 'polypeptide(L)'
;MGRSKEMESPKLGFKRKSVLAVLLVIFVIALSLVAYTYNYIPISQRRDFVGIIRIEGYIEETAVVSRHISLISQAMANESIKAVVIEIDSGGGYVVYIEQVYLHLLALKEKKPLIASVISALSGGYYIAVAADYIYVYPTSTLGSVGVIAYAPSVLVPSELYIETGAYKWTGFTQLQFPFSVDNVLGNFLAAIEKGRGDRLKATREELKKALIYFGDEAIRLGLADEVGSLQKAVEDAARRANLTRYEVVELKPVANQTLGVEEAEKGQTSSKKLTLDMLSSLHPPPAMHYVHLPMEAIMASSPSPYSMPLNASRLSTRGTVIVDASHENKVSWWILDALIVELAKMNVTVSFLSDWKDVSAQLSNASTLIVASPTTPYSAEEVDDVDEFVRNGGLLLLLFDPAWEYIETEGLKSWIIAPINSLATRFGLSFAKGYLYNEKEYYGIYRNIYVKKFNDHTLTNGLKTLVFFTATSVHSSSGSLAWTSEETASSVAERTGESAVMASINVGNGTVTAIGDLTFLMEPYCHVEDNYKLIMNIAGLIANVSAKKAAEEKITKPNLPVGTEKFFKEIVDGRELIFRWIRKSEKEIIVEWLGRTIFYHLTKDEAIEKVTSNGSECVYESPIPEPPYPLTKGERWSHRSAFNLTLEGEAYRGEIFEEHYVKGFEKITAGDGKTYFCAKVEYTRHEVLRIREGVAKTITSGHYWVSSNAGIVKQEFLIQHFVNDTLTGVEGDVAILILIKMG
;
A
#
# COMPACT_ATOMS: atom_id res chain seq x y z
N MET A 1 -9.89 -123.62 1.81
CA MET A 1 -11.15 -124.32 2.13
C MET A 1 -12.30 -123.47 1.62
N GLY A 2 -12.96 -123.89 0.53
CA GLY A 2 -14.17 -123.29 -0.09
C GLY A 2 -13.98 -121.97 -0.83
N ARG A 3 -14.63 -121.65 -1.96
CA ARG A 3 -15.59 -122.36 -2.82
C ARG A 3 -15.75 -121.53 -4.11
N SER A 4 -15.96 -122.24 -5.22
CA SER A 4 -16.30 -121.78 -6.59
C SER A 4 -17.49 -120.81 -6.71
N LYS A 5 -17.49 -119.93 -7.72
CA LYS A 5 -18.48 -119.91 -8.84
C LYS A 5 -18.25 -118.76 -9.83
N GLU A 6 -18.05 -119.11 -11.10
CA GLU A 6 -18.42 -118.29 -12.26
C GLU A 6 -19.93 -118.03 -12.29
N MET A 7 -20.36 -116.87 -12.80
CA MET A 7 -21.70 -116.72 -13.36
C MET A 7 -21.78 -115.55 -14.36
N GLU A 8 -22.42 -115.84 -15.49
CA GLU A 8 -22.56 -115.08 -16.73
C GLU A 8 -23.30 -113.74 -16.61
N SER A 9 -22.99 -112.82 -17.53
CA SER A 9 -23.68 -111.56 -17.77
C SER A 9 -25.03 -111.75 -18.49
N PRO A 10 -26.16 -111.20 -18.00
CA PRO A 10 -27.44 -111.29 -18.70
C PRO A 10 -27.57 -110.21 -19.80
N LYS A 11 -27.82 -110.65 -21.03
CA LYS A 11 -28.27 -109.79 -22.15
C LYS A 11 -29.71 -109.34 -21.90
N LEU A 12 -29.93 -108.06 -21.64
CA LEU A 12 -31.26 -107.48 -21.49
C LEU A 12 -31.80 -106.98 -22.85
N GLY A 13 -32.66 -107.79 -23.46
CA GLY A 13 -33.38 -107.43 -24.70
C GLY A 13 -34.53 -106.46 -24.43
N PHE A 14 -34.31 -105.16 -24.62
CA PHE A 14 -35.38 -104.16 -24.61
C PHE A 14 -36.20 -104.25 -25.90
N LYS A 15 -37.51 -104.52 -25.79
CA LYS A 15 -38.43 -104.55 -26.94
C LYS A 15 -38.42 -103.17 -27.63
N ARG A 16 -38.18 -103.14 -28.94
CA ARG A 16 -38.04 -101.94 -29.81
C ARG A 16 -39.11 -100.84 -29.58
N LYS A 17 -40.35 -101.23 -29.20
CA LYS A 17 -41.45 -100.30 -28.90
C LYS A 17 -41.26 -99.51 -27.59
N SER A 18 -40.60 -100.09 -26.59
CA SER A 18 -40.34 -99.43 -25.30
C SER A 18 -39.20 -98.41 -25.41
N VAL A 19 -38.21 -98.66 -26.27
CA VAL A 19 -37.11 -97.71 -26.56
C VAL A 19 -37.64 -96.50 -27.34
N LEU A 20 -38.50 -96.70 -28.33
CA LEU A 20 -39.14 -95.59 -29.04
C LEU A 20 -40.03 -94.73 -28.12
N ALA A 21 -40.78 -95.35 -27.20
CA ALA A 21 -41.61 -94.61 -26.25
C ALA A 21 -40.78 -93.76 -25.28
N VAL A 22 -39.66 -94.31 -24.76
CA VAL A 22 -38.74 -93.56 -23.89
C VAL A 22 -38.05 -92.44 -24.66
N LEU A 23 -37.63 -92.67 -25.90
CA LEU A 23 -37.05 -91.62 -26.75
C LEU A 23 -38.07 -90.54 -27.09
N LEU A 24 -39.34 -90.87 -27.32
CA LEU A 24 -40.40 -89.89 -27.56
C LEU A 24 -40.68 -89.07 -26.31
N VAL A 25 -40.71 -89.68 -25.12
CA VAL A 25 -40.89 -88.96 -23.86
C VAL A 25 -39.69 -88.06 -23.57
N ILE A 26 -38.47 -88.54 -23.79
CA ILE A 26 -37.26 -87.71 -23.68
C ILE A 26 -37.30 -86.58 -24.71
N PHE A 27 -37.76 -86.83 -25.93
CA PHE A 27 -37.89 -85.82 -26.96
C PHE A 27 -38.96 -84.78 -26.59
N VAL A 28 -40.11 -85.17 -26.05
CA VAL A 28 -41.16 -84.26 -25.58
C VAL A 28 -40.68 -83.48 -24.36
N ILE A 29 -39.99 -84.11 -23.40
CA ILE A 29 -39.39 -83.42 -22.25
C ILE A 29 -38.31 -82.44 -22.73
N ALA A 30 -37.46 -82.84 -23.69
CA ALA A 30 -36.46 -81.96 -24.28
C ALA A 30 -37.12 -80.81 -25.05
N LEU A 31 -38.19 -81.06 -25.81
CA LEU A 31 -38.94 -80.00 -26.50
C LEU A 31 -39.64 -79.05 -25.53
N SER A 32 -40.23 -79.60 -24.46
CA SER A 32 -40.85 -78.82 -23.39
C SER A 32 -39.82 -78.04 -22.59
N LEU A 33 -38.62 -78.60 -22.36
CA LEU A 33 -37.51 -77.90 -21.72
C LEU A 33 -36.95 -76.81 -22.62
N VAL A 34 -36.82 -77.07 -23.93
CA VAL A 34 -36.42 -76.06 -24.93
C VAL A 34 -37.49 -74.96 -25.01
N ALA A 35 -38.77 -75.29 -25.11
CA ALA A 35 -39.86 -74.33 -25.13
C ALA A 35 -39.99 -73.54 -23.81
N TYR A 36 -39.72 -74.19 -22.66
CA TYR A 36 -39.63 -73.54 -21.36
C TYR A 36 -38.44 -72.57 -21.33
N THR A 37 -37.24 -72.99 -21.75
CA THR A 37 -36.08 -72.09 -21.84
C THR A 37 -36.28 -70.97 -22.87
N TYR A 38 -36.98 -71.21 -23.98
CA TYR A 38 -37.25 -70.19 -24.99
C TYR A 38 -38.28 -69.15 -24.52
N ASN A 39 -39.24 -69.54 -23.67
CA ASN A 39 -40.20 -68.63 -23.06
C ASN A 39 -39.71 -67.98 -21.75
N TYR A 40 -38.71 -68.55 -21.07
CA TYR A 40 -38.17 -68.07 -19.78
C TYR A 40 -36.75 -67.51 -19.83
N ILE A 41 -36.07 -67.49 -20.98
CA ILE A 41 -34.94 -66.57 -21.18
C ILE A 41 -35.57 -65.18 -21.34
N PRO A 42 -35.47 -64.27 -20.36
CA PRO A 42 -35.79 -62.89 -20.65
C PRO A 42 -34.80 -62.47 -21.73
N ILE A 43 -35.30 -62.19 -22.94
CA ILE A 43 -34.61 -61.27 -23.82
C ILE A 43 -34.62 -59.97 -23.03
N SER A 44 -33.59 -59.76 -22.21
CA SER A 44 -33.27 -58.45 -21.66
C SER A 44 -33.02 -57.61 -22.90
N GLN A 45 -34.07 -56.92 -23.38
CA GLN A 45 -33.89 -55.85 -24.34
C GLN A 45 -32.87 -54.94 -23.67
N ARG A 46 -31.64 -54.90 -24.19
CA ARG A 46 -30.66 -53.89 -23.81
C ARG A 46 -31.40 -52.57 -23.98
N ARG A 47 -31.75 -51.93 -22.86
CA ARG A 47 -32.44 -50.64 -22.89
C ARG A 47 -31.42 -49.64 -23.35
N ASP A 48 -31.66 -49.06 -24.53
CA ASP A 48 -30.85 -47.98 -25.05
C ASP A 48 -31.30 -46.68 -24.38
N PHE A 49 -30.34 -45.89 -23.92
CA PHE A 49 -30.59 -44.67 -23.18
C PHE A 49 -30.06 -43.44 -23.90
N VAL A 50 -30.79 -42.34 -23.76
CA VAL A 50 -30.25 -40.98 -23.94
C VAL A 50 -29.87 -40.46 -22.57
N GLY A 51 -28.58 -40.19 -22.37
CA GLY A 51 -28.06 -39.66 -21.11
C GLY A 51 -28.21 -38.14 -21.04
N ILE A 52 -28.66 -37.59 -19.92
CA ILE A 52 -28.64 -36.15 -19.66
C ILE A 52 -27.55 -35.83 -18.65
N ILE A 53 -26.68 -34.87 -18.97
CA ILE A 53 -25.69 -34.30 -18.05
C ILE A 53 -26.04 -32.83 -17.83
N ARG A 54 -26.25 -32.43 -16.58
CA ARG A 54 -26.52 -31.04 -16.20
C ARG A 54 -25.22 -30.31 -15.88
N ILE A 55 -25.01 -29.14 -16.47
CA ILE A 55 -23.90 -28.23 -16.22
C ILE A 55 -24.50 -26.93 -15.67
N GLU A 56 -24.56 -26.86 -14.35
CA GLU A 56 -25.28 -25.80 -13.61
C GLU A 56 -24.30 -25.03 -12.73
N GLY A 57 -24.43 -23.70 -12.70
CA GLY A 57 -23.62 -22.81 -11.88
C GLY A 57 -22.23 -22.53 -12.44
N TYR A 58 -21.34 -22.02 -11.58
CA TYR A 58 -19.96 -21.69 -11.94
C TYR A 58 -19.00 -22.87 -11.72
N ILE A 59 -18.02 -23.01 -12.61
CA ILE A 59 -17.01 -24.08 -12.55
C ILE A 59 -15.71 -23.49 -12.00
N GLU A 60 -15.67 -23.25 -10.69
CA GLU A 60 -14.54 -22.60 -9.98
C GLU A 60 -13.75 -23.55 -9.06
N GLU A 61 -14.20 -24.81 -8.92
CA GLU A 61 -13.61 -25.76 -7.97
C GLU A 61 -13.28 -27.10 -8.63
N THR A 62 -12.16 -27.70 -8.21
CA THR A 62 -11.70 -29.01 -8.70
C THR A 62 -12.73 -30.11 -8.47
N ALA A 63 -13.51 -30.06 -7.39
CA ALA A 63 -14.56 -31.03 -7.10
C ALA A 63 -15.69 -30.97 -8.13
N VAL A 64 -16.09 -29.76 -8.54
CA VAL A 64 -17.11 -29.53 -9.58
C VAL A 64 -16.62 -30.07 -10.93
N VAL A 65 -15.37 -29.76 -11.30
CA VAL A 65 -14.74 -30.29 -12.53
C VAL A 65 -14.70 -31.82 -12.52
N SER A 66 -14.21 -32.41 -11.43
CA SER A 66 -14.10 -33.87 -11.27
C SER A 66 -15.46 -34.57 -11.38
N ARG A 67 -16.51 -33.95 -10.81
CA ARG A 67 -17.88 -34.41 -10.94
C ARG A 67 -18.32 -34.46 -12.40
N HIS A 68 -18.15 -33.37 -13.15
CA HIS A 68 -18.54 -33.33 -14.57
C HIS A 68 -17.72 -34.31 -15.42
N ILE A 69 -16.40 -34.39 -15.22
CA ILE A 69 -15.54 -35.35 -15.93
C ILE A 69 -15.95 -36.79 -15.63
N SER A 70 -16.32 -37.11 -14.39
CA SER A 70 -16.82 -38.44 -14.01
C SER A 70 -18.11 -38.77 -14.75
N LEU A 71 -19.07 -37.85 -14.82
CA LEU A 71 -20.32 -38.04 -15.56
C LEU A 71 -20.07 -38.23 -17.06
N ILE A 72 -19.19 -37.42 -17.66
CA ILE A 72 -18.82 -37.53 -19.07
C ILE A 72 -18.13 -38.88 -19.34
N SER A 73 -17.25 -39.32 -18.45
CA SER A 73 -16.54 -40.60 -18.57
C SER A 73 -17.50 -41.79 -18.42
N GLN A 74 -18.47 -41.72 -17.50
CA GLN A 74 -19.53 -42.71 -17.36
C GLN A 74 -20.40 -42.77 -18.62
N ALA A 75 -20.81 -41.60 -19.14
CA ALA A 75 -21.56 -41.51 -20.38
C ALA A 75 -20.78 -42.13 -21.54
N MET A 76 -19.48 -41.90 -21.61
CA MET A 76 -18.60 -42.41 -22.65
C MET A 76 -18.42 -43.94 -22.57
N ALA A 77 -18.19 -44.48 -21.37
CA ALA A 77 -17.89 -45.90 -21.15
C ALA A 77 -19.12 -46.81 -21.15
N ASN A 78 -20.30 -46.31 -20.79
CA ASN A 78 -21.51 -47.12 -20.71
C ASN A 78 -22.10 -47.38 -22.11
N GLU A 79 -22.00 -48.63 -22.60
CA GLU A 79 -22.53 -49.02 -23.92
C GLU A 79 -24.04 -48.85 -24.07
N SER A 80 -24.81 -48.86 -22.98
CA SER A 80 -26.26 -48.69 -23.02
C SER A 80 -26.65 -47.23 -23.27
N ILE A 81 -25.76 -46.27 -23.02
CA ILE A 81 -25.98 -44.85 -23.37
C ILE A 81 -25.55 -44.65 -24.82
N LYS A 82 -26.49 -44.28 -25.68
CA LYS A 82 -26.27 -44.18 -27.14
C LYS A 82 -26.10 -42.75 -27.63
N ALA A 83 -26.66 -41.78 -26.92
CA ALA A 83 -26.49 -40.36 -27.18
C ALA A 83 -26.50 -39.58 -25.85
N VAL A 84 -25.98 -38.36 -25.86
CA VAL A 84 -25.90 -37.50 -24.68
C VAL A 84 -26.46 -36.12 -24.98
N VAL A 85 -27.28 -35.60 -24.06
CA VAL A 85 -27.69 -34.20 -24.02
C VAL A 85 -27.01 -33.52 -22.84
N ILE A 86 -26.31 -32.42 -23.08
CA ILE A 86 -25.84 -31.52 -22.03
C ILE A 86 -26.85 -30.39 -21.84
N GLU A 87 -27.44 -30.28 -20.66
CA GLU A 87 -28.26 -29.13 -20.29
C GLU A 87 -27.39 -28.11 -19.57
N ILE A 88 -27.37 -26.87 -20.08
CA ILE A 88 -26.43 -25.83 -19.63
C ILE A 88 -27.19 -24.65 -19.05
N ASP A 89 -26.89 -24.35 -17.79
CA ASP A 89 -27.29 -23.13 -17.07
C ASP A 89 -26.08 -22.62 -16.28
N SER A 90 -25.12 -22.02 -17.00
CA SER A 90 -23.81 -21.66 -16.46
C SER A 90 -23.35 -20.28 -16.92
N GLY A 91 -22.85 -19.52 -15.96
CA GLY A 91 -22.18 -18.23 -16.18
C GLY A 91 -20.71 -18.34 -16.59
N GLY A 92 -20.12 -19.54 -16.56
CA GLY A 92 -18.70 -19.77 -16.83
C GLY A 92 -17.92 -20.33 -15.64
N GLY A 93 -16.65 -19.99 -15.54
CA GLY A 93 -15.76 -20.49 -14.49
C GLY A 93 -14.29 -20.23 -14.78
N TYR A 94 -13.41 -20.81 -13.98
CA TYR A 94 -11.97 -20.72 -14.16
C TYR A 94 -11.53 -21.33 -15.51
N VAL A 95 -10.75 -20.59 -16.30
CA VAL A 95 -10.39 -20.93 -17.69
C VAL A 95 -9.94 -22.39 -17.84
N VAL A 96 -8.98 -22.83 -17.01
CA VAL A 96 -8.40 -24.18 -17.07
C VAL A 96 -9.43 -25.27 -16.73
N TYR A 97 -10.42 -24.95 -15.89
CA TYR A 97 -11.49 -25.89 -15.51
C TYR A 97 -12.52 -26.05 -16.62
N ILE A 98 -12.87 -24.93 -17.28
CA ILE A 98 -13.73 -24.92 -18.46
C ILE A 98 -13.10 -25.72 -19.61
N GLU A 99 -11.82 -25.47 -19.90
CA GLU A 99 -11.10 -26.15 -20.98
C GLU A 99 -11.00 -27.67 -20.73
N GLN A 100 -10.81 -28.10 -19.48
CA GLN A 100 -10.83 -29.53 -19.13
C GLN A 100 -12.18 -30.18 -19.45
N VAL A 101 -13.29 -29.57 -19.01
CA VAL A 101 -14.64 -30.09 -19.31
C VAL A 101 -14.90 -30.10 -20.81
N TYR A 102 -14.52 -29.03 -21.51
CA TYR A 102 -14.64 -28.92 -22.97
C TYR A 102 -13.89 -30.05 -23.70
N LEU A 103 -12.62 -30.30 -23.36
CA LEU A 103 -11.82 -31.36 -23.99
C LEU A 103 -12.41 -32.76 -23.75
N HIS A 104 -12.95 -33.02 -22.56
CA HIS A 104 -13.65 -34.27 -22.26
C HIS A 104 -14.96 -34.40 -23.06
N LEU A 105 -15.70 -33.32 -23.26
CA LEU A 105 -16.89 -33.32 -24.11
C LEU A 105 -16.56 -33.53 -25.58
N LEU A 106 -15.46 -32.96 -26.08
CA LEU A 106 -14.96 -33.27 -27.43
C LEU A 106 -14.65 -34.76 -27.57
N ALA A 107 -13.98 -35.38 -26.59
CA ALA A 107 -13.70 -36.82 -26.63
C ALA A 107 -14.98 -37.68 -26.58
N LEU A 108 -16.01 -37.23 -25.86
CA LEU A 108 -17.33 -37.88 -25.84
C LEU A 108 -18.02 -37.77 -27.21
N LYS A 109 -18.00 -36.58 -27.81
CA LYS A 109 -18.60 -36.28 -29.12
C LYS A 109 -18.09 -37.21 -30.22
N GLU A 110 -16.79 -37.52 -30.21
CA GLU A 110 -16.19 -38.46 -31.17
C GLU A 110 -16.78 -39.89 -31.09
N LYS A 111 -17.43 -40.25 -29.98
CA LYS A 111 -18.00 -41.59 -29.78
C LYS A 111 -19.51 -41.63 -29.85
N LYS A 112 -20.20 -40.56 -29.44
CA LYS A 112 -21.65 -40.53 -29.27
C LYS A 112 -22.20 -39.16 -29.65
N PRO A 113 -23.37 -39.07 -30.32
CA PRO A 113 -24.01 -37.79 -30.60
C PRO A 113 -24.16 -36.95 -29.33
N LEU A 114 -23.71 -35.70 -29.38
CA LEU A 114 -23.69 -34.78 -28.25
C LEU A 114 -24.48 -33.52 -28.59
N ILE A 115 -25.60 -33.29 -27.90
CA ILE A 115 -26.50 -32.16 -28.16
C ILE A 115 -26.58 -31.27 -26.92
N ALA A 116 -26.63 -29.95 -27.10
CA ALA A 116 -26.81 -29.00 -26.00
C ALA A 116 -28.25 -28.48 -25.95
N SER A 117 -28.79 -28.39 -24.73
CA SER A 117 -30.02 -27.65 -24.39
C SER A 117 -29.62 -26.50 -23.46
N VAL A 118 -29.75 -25.27 -23.91
CA VAL A 118 -29.20 -24.10 -23.20
C VAL A 118 -30.31 -23.27 -22.59
N ILE A 119 -30.26 -23.14 -21.26
CA ILE A 119 -30.99 -22.12 -20.50
C ILE A 119 -30.15 -20.85 -20.48
N SER A 120 -28.89 -20.97 -20.03
CA SER A 120 -27.89 -19.92 -20.00
C SER A 120 -26.52 -20.51 -20.27
N ALA A 121 -25.80 -19.99 -21.25
CA ALA A 121 -24.44 -20.41 -21.57
C ALA A 121 -23.60 -19.17 -21.83
N LEU A 122 -23.07 -18.57 -20.76
CA LEU A 122 -22.25 -17.36 -20.83
C LEU A 122 -20.77 -17.69 -20.59
N SER A 123 -19.88 -17.01 -21.31
CA SER A 123 -18.42 -17.15 -21.21
C SER A 123 -18.01 -18.63 -21.23
N GLY A 124 -17.42 -19.16 -20.16
CA GLY A 124 -17.05 -20.59 -20.08
C GLY A 124 -18.21 -21.56 -20.31
N GLY A 125 -19.44 -21.19 -19.95
CA GLY A 125 -20.64 -21.98 -20.27
C GLY A 125 -20.88 -22.06 -21.77
N TYR A 126 -20.65 -20.96 -22.50
CA TYR A 126 -20.70 -20.96 -23.97
C TYR A 126 -19.54 -21.77 -24.57
N TYR A 127 -18.34 -21.65 -24.01
CA TYR A 127 -17.18 -22.46 -24.41
C TYR A 127 -17.52 -23.96 -24.37
N ILE A 128 -18.17 -24.41 -23.30
CA ILE A 128 -18.65 -25.79 -23.13
C ILE A 128 -19.73 -26.14 -24.16
N ALA A 129 -20.72 -25.26 -24.37
CA ALA A 129 -21.82 -25.48 -25.31
C ALA A 129 -21.31 -25.73 -26.74
N VAL A 130 -20.25 -25.03 -27.14
CA VAL A 130 -19.60 -25.15 -28.45
C VAL A 130 -19.02 -26.55 -28.73
N ALA A 131 -18.77 -27.36 -27.69
CA ALA A 131 -18.36 -28.76 -27.89
C ALA A 131 -19.46 -29.59 -28.59
N ALA A 132 -20.74 -29.28 -28.37
CA ALA A 132 -21.86 -30.05 -28.91
C ALA A 132 -21.95 -30.00 -30.45
N ASP A 133 -22.60 -31.00 -31.05
CA ASP A 133 -22.93 -31.03 -32.48
C ASP A 133 -23.99 -29.97 -32.83
N TYR A 134 -24.98 -29.80 -31.94
CA TYR A 134 -26.13 -28.93 -32.13
C TYR A 134 -26.56 -28.30 -30.81
N ILE A 135 -26.95 -27.03 -30.84
CA ILE A 135 -27.27 -26.20 -29.67
C ILE A 135 -28.71 -25.71 -29.80
N TYR A 136 -29.58 -26.25 -28.95
CA TYR A 136 -30.95 -25.78 -28.77
C TYR A 136 -31.02 -24.69 -27.69
N VAL A 137 -31.82 -23.66 -27.94
CA VAL A 137 -32.02 -22.53 -27.03
C VAL A 137 -33.51 -22.22 -26.84
N TYR A 138 -33.89 -21.63 -25.72
CA TYR A 138 -35.17 -20.91 -25.61
C TYR A 138 -35.02 -19.52 -26.25
N PRO A 139 -36.12 -18.86 -26.67
CA PRO A 139 -36.04 -17.52 -27.27
C PRO A 139 -35.28 -16.50 -26.41
N THR A 140 -35.43 -16.61 -25.09
CA THR A 140 -34.82 -15.73 -24.09
C THR A 140 -33.63 -16.36 -23.37
N SER A 141 -33.13 -17.50 -23.84
CA SER A 141 -31.85 -18.04 -23.34
C SER A 141 -30.75 -17.02 -23.56
N THR A 142 -29.76 -16.98 -22.68
CA THR A 142 -28.64 -16.05 -22.81
C THR A 142 -27.37 -16.81 -23.20
N LEU A 143 -26.71 -16.34 -24.26
CA LEU A 143 -25.49 -16.94 -24.81
C LEU A 143 -24.44 -15.87 -25.10
N GLY A 144 -23.20 -16.30 -25.30
CA GLY A 144 -22.11 -15.39 -25.64
C GLY A 144 -21.29 -15.02 -24.43
N SER A 145 -21.10 -13.71 -24.17
CA SER A 145 -20.08 -13.22 -23.23
C SER A 145 -18.70 -13.81 -23.55
N VAL A 146 -18.35 -13.79 -24.85
CA VAL A 146 -17.08 -14.33 -25.36
C VAL A 146 -15.96 -13.35 -24.98
N GLY A 147 -15.39 -13.58 -23.80
CA GLY A 147 -14.41 -12.69 -23.20
C GLY A 147 -13.70 -13.37 -22.05
N VAL A 148 -12.59 -12.76 -21.65
CA VAL A 148 -11.73 -13.21 -20.54
C VAL A 148 -11.52 -12.01 -19.62
N ILE A 149 -11.71 -12.22 -18.33
CA ILE A 149 -11.31 -11.28 -17.28
C ILE A 149 -10.22 -11.93 -16.44
N ALA A 150 -9.24 -11.13 -16.02
CA ALA A 150 -8.13 -11.60 -15.20
C ALA A 150 -7.66 -10.50 -14.25
N TYR A 151 -7.15 -10.89 -13.09
CA TYR A 151 -6.40 -10.00 -12.20
C TYR A 151 -4.98 -9.86 -12.74
N ALA A 152 -4.51 -8.62 -12.89
CA ALA A 152 -3.13 -8.37 -13.30
C ALA A 152 -2.14 -8.75 -12.17
N PRO A 153 -0.90 -9.14 -12.50
CA PRO A 153 0.14 -9.39 -11.52
C PRO A 153 0.39 -8.15 -10.64
N SER A 154 0.62 -8.35 -9.35
CA SER A 154 0.95 -7.26 -8.41
C SER A 154 2.36 -6.70 -8.67
N VAL A 155 2.60 -5.46 -8.24
CA VAL A 155 3.97 -4.94 -8.13
C VAL A 155 4.64 -5.64 -6.95
N LEU A 156 5.85 -6.15 -7.16
CA LEU A 156 6.58 -6.86 -6.11
C LEU A 156 7.36 -5.89 -5.23
N VAL A 157 7.13 -6.02 -3.93
CA VAL A 157 7.99 -5.51 -2.87
C VAL A 157 9.08 -6.54 -2.63
N PRO A 158 10.37 -6.20 -2.83
CA PRO A 158 11.43 -7.17 -2.60
C PRO A 158 11.56 -7.44 -1.10
N SER A 159 12.09 -8.62 -0.76
CA SER A 159 12.41 -8.98 0.62
C SER A 159 13.88 -9.32 0.74
N GLU A 160 14.48 -8.96 1.87
CA GLU A 160 15.82 -9.43 2.26
C GLU A 160 15.76 -10.75 3.04
N LEU A 161 14.59 -11.07 3.61
CA LEU A 161 14.38 -12.30 4.36
C LEU A 161 14.03 -13.48 3.45
N TYR A 162 13.23 -13.22 2.41
CA TYR A 162 12.79 -14.22 1.46
C TYR A 162 13.53 -14.04 0.13
N ILE A 163 14.23 -15.09 -0.29
CA ILE A 163 15.16 -15.08 -1.41
C ILE A 163 14.61 -15.98 -2.53
N GLU A 164 14.24 -15.38 -3.66
CA GLU A 164 13.73 -16.05 -4.85
C GLU A 164 14.73 -16.00 -6.01
N THR A 165 14.81 -17.05 -6.82
CA THR A 165 15.84 -17.14 -7.88
C THR A 165 15.48 -16.42 -9.18
N GLY A 166 14.37 -15.65 -9.23
CA GLY A 166 14.00 -14.89 -10.43
C GLY A 166 12.93 -13.83 -10.17
N ALA A 167 13.00 -12.74 -10.95
CA ALA A 167 12.21 -11.51 -10.76
C ALA A 167 10.69 -11.72 -10.71
N TYR A 168 10.19 -12.73 -11.42
CA TYR A 168 8.76 -13.02 -11.54
C TYR A 168 8.32 -14.24 -10.70
N LYS A 169 9.16 -14.76 -9.80
CA LYS A 169 8.84 -15.96 -9.02
C LYS A 169 7.61 -15.76 -8.12
N TRP A 170 7.42 -14.55 -7.59
CA TRP A 170 6.27 -14.19 -6.76
C TRP A 170 5.07 -13.72 -7.57
N THR A 171 5.30 -12.96 -8.65
CA THR A 171 4.21 -12.38 -9.47
C THR A 171 3.68 -13.34 -10.52
N GLY A 172 4.43 -14.38 -10.88
CA GLY A 172 4.11 -15.39 -11.90
C GLY A 172 4.27 -14.89 -13.34
N PHE A 173 3.91 -13.64 -13.60
CA PHE A 173 3.99 -12.98 -14.90
C PHE A 173 4.57 -11.57 -14.78
N THR A 174 5.08 -11.05 -15.89
CA THR A 174 5.40 -9.63 -16.05
C THR A 174 4.11 -8.82 -16.11
N GLN A 175 4.09 -7.59 -15.59
CA GLN A 175 2.92 -6.72 -15.71
C GLN A 175 2.68 -6.28 -17.16
N LEU A 176 3.75 -5.94 -17.90
CA LEU A 176 3.67 -5.42 -19.26
C LEU A 176 3.20 -6.48 -20.27
N GLN A 177 3.62 -7.73 -20.11
CA GLN A 177 3.24 -8.79 -21.06
C GLN A 177 1.94 -9.51 -20.69
N PHE A 178 1.45 -9.39 -19.45
CA PHE A 178 0.25 -10.11 -19.01
C PHE A 178 -1.01 -9.82 -19.85
N PRO A 179 -1.29 -8.57 -20.31
CA PRO A 179 -2.41 -8.32 -21.22
C PRO A 179 -2.35 -9.13 -22.52
N PHE A 180 -1.15 -9.42 -23.05
CA PHE A 180 -0.99 -10.29 -24.22
C PHE A 180 -1.30 -11.75 -23.90
N SER A 181 -0.97 -12.21 -22.68
CA SER A 181 -1.41 -13.53 -22.20
C SER A 181 -2.94 -13.62 -22.11
N VAL A 182 -3.62 -12.56 -21.66
CA VAL A 182 -5.09 -12.50 -21.65
C VAL A 182 -5.67 -12.55 -23.08
N ASP A 183 -5.07 -11.81 -24.02
CA ASP A 183 -5.48 -11.87 -25.44
C ASP A 183 -5.24 -13.26 -26.06
N ASN A 184 -4.16 -13.95 -25.68
CA ASN A 184 -3.92 -15.34 -26.11
C ASN A 184 -5.01 -16.29 -25.61
N VAL A 185 -5.45 -16.16 -24.35
CA VAL A 185 -6.56 -16.97 -23.81
C VAL A 185 -7.86 -16.66 -24.55
N LEU A 186 -8.15 -15.39 -24.84
CA LEU A 186 -9.28 -15.01 -25.69
C LEU A 186 -9.16 -15.62 -27.10
N GLY A 187 -7.94 -15.68 -27.64
CA GLY A 187 -7.62 -16.33 -28.90
C GLY A 187 -8.02 -17.81 -28.93
N ASN A 188 -7.72 -18.56 -27.85
CA ASN A 188 -8.14 -19.96 -27.70
C ASN A 188 -9.66 -20.11 -27.68
N PHE A 189 -10.37 -19.22 -26.97
CA PHE A 189 -11.83 -19.24 -26.93
C PHE A 189 -12.44 -18.96 -28.30
N LEU A 190 -11.96 -17.93 -29.01
CA LEU A 190 -12.41 -17.63 -30.37
C LEU A 190 -12.15 -18.82 -31.32
N ALA A 191 -10.97 -19.44 -31.23
CA ALA A 191 -10.64 -20.62 -32.02
C ALA A 191 -11.55 -21.81 -31.72
N ALA A 192 -11.93 -22.02 -30.46
CA ALA A 192 -12.90 -23.06 -30.08
C ALA A 192 -14.28 -22.80 -30.72
N ILE A 193 -14.75 -21.55 -30.72
CA ILE A 193 -16.02 -21.14 -31.36
C ILE A 193 -15.96 -21.34 -32.87
N GLU A 194 -14.92 -20.81 -33.52
CA GLU A 194 -14.70 -20.93 -34.97
C GLU A 194 -14.69 -22.41 -35.39
N LYS A 195 -13.98 -23.26 -34.64
CA LYS A 195 -13.91 -24.71 -34.89
C LYS A 195 -15.24 -25.42 -34.63
N GLY A 196 -15.91 -25.14 -33.52
CA GLY A 196 -17.13 -25.86 -33.12
C GLY A 196 -18.37 -25.45 -33.93
N ARG A 197 -18.46 -24.16 -34.30
CA ARG A 197 -19.57 -23.63 -35.09
C ARG A 197 -19.34 -23.81 -36.60
N GLY A 198 -18.09 -23.68 -37.08
CA GLY A 198 -17.73 -23.82 -38.49
C GLY A 198 -18.50 -22.84 -39.38
N ASP A 199 -18.95 -23.28 -40.56
CA ASP A 199 -19.70 -22.46 -41.52
C ASP A 199 -21.03 -21.90 -40.97
N ARG A 200 -21.52 -22.43 -39.84
CA ARG A 200 -22.72 -21.92 -39.18
C ARG A 200 -22.49 -20.57 -38.51
N LEU A 201 -21.26 -20.26 -38.12
CA LEU A 201 -20.91 -19.01 -37.45
C LEU A 201 -21.04 -17.85 -38.44
N LYS A 202 -21.87 -16.87 -38.10
CA LYS A 202 -22.10 -15.67 -38.92
C LYS A 202 -21.53 -14.41 -38.26
N ALA A 203 -21.46 -14.40 -36.93
CA ALA A 203 -20.79 -13.35 -36.18
C ALA A 203 -19.32 -13.26 -36.59
N THR A 204 -18.86 -12.04 -36.79
CA THR A 204 -17.45 -11.74 -37.04
C THR A 204 -16.63 -11.90 -35.75
N ARG A 205 -15.32 -12.13 -35.90
CA ARG A 205 -14.41 -12.19 -34.75
C ARG A 205 -14.45 -10.89 -33.94
N GLU A 206 -14.59 -9.75 -34.61
CA GLU A 206 -14.73 -8.41 -34.03
C GLU A 206 -16.01 -8.25 -33.22
N GLU A 207 -17.13 -8.86 -33.65
CA GLU A 207 -18.37 -8.87 -32.87
C GLU A 207 -18.23 -9.73 -31.61
N LEU A 208 -17.64 -10.93 -31.72
CA LEU A 208 -17.44 -11.81 -30.57
C LEU A 208 -16.54 -11.17 -29.51
N LYS A 209 -15.47 -10.48 -29.93
CA LYS A 209 -14.53 -9.79 -29.03
C LYS A 209 -15.16 -8.68 -28.18
N LYS A 210 -16.37 -8.23 -28.50
CA LYS A 210 -17.11 -7.26 -27.67
C LYS A 210 -17.67 -7.89 -26.39
N ALA A 211 -17.61 -9.21 -26.25
CA ALA A 211 -18.12 -9.97 -25.10
C ALA A 211 -19.59 -9.66 -24.77
N LEU A 212 -20.42 -9.42 -25.79
CA LEU A 212 -21.84 -9.16 -25.61
C LEU A 212 -22.60 -10.44 -25.24
N ILE A 213 -23.68 -10.26 -24.48
CA ILE A 213 -24.68 -11.30 -24.24
C ILE A 213 -25.75 -11.18 -25.32
N TYR A 214 -26.12 -12.32 -25.90
CA TYR A 214 -27.13 -12.42 -26.95
C TYR A 214 -28.29 -13.28 -26.44
N PHE A 215 -29.52 -12.86 -26.73
CA PHE A 215 -30.69 -13.71 -26.52
C PHE A 215 -30.74 -14.84 -27.56
N GLY A 216 -31.45 -15.93 -27.26
CA GLY A 216 -31.46 -17.14 -28.09
C GLY A 216 -31.85 -16.91 -29.56
N ASP A 217 -32.82 -16.04 -29.83
CA ASP A 217 -33.20 -15.68 -31.19
C ASP A 217 -32.08 -14.95 -31.95
N GLU A 218 -31.36 -14.06 -31.27
CA GLU A 218 -30.20 -13.35 -31.80
C GLU A 218 -28.99 -14.27 -31.97
N ALA A 219 -28.73 -15.14 -31.00
CA ALA A 219 -27.68 -16.14 -31.04
C ALA A 219 -27.84 -17.06 -32.27
N ILE A 220 -29.06 -17.43 -32.65
CA ILE A 220 -29.32 -18.18 -33.89
C ILE A 220 -29.00 -17.35 -35.14
N ARG A 221 -29.42 -16.07 -35.18
CA ARG A 221 -29.11 -15.16 -36.30
C ARG A 221 -27.60 -15.01 -36.52
N LEU A 222 -26.85 -14.94 -35.42
CA LEU A 222 -25.39 -14.83 -35.38
C LEU A 222 -24.67 -16.17 -35.56
N GLY A 223 -25.39 -17.30 -35.59
CA GLY A 223 -24.80 -18.63 -35.76
C GLY A 223 -24.17 -19.20 -34.49
N LEU A 224 -24.42 -18.58 -33.33
CA LEU A 224 -23.95 -19.01 -32.01
C LEU A 224 -24.76 -20.18 -31.44
N ALA A 225 -26.01 -20.29 -31.85
CA ALA A 225 -26.89 -21.42 -31.59
C ALA A 225 -27.53 -21.90 -32.90
N ASP A 226 -28.17 -23.07 -32.87
CA ASP A 226 -28.73 -23.67 -34.08
C ASP A 226 -30.24 -23.47 -34.22
N GLU A 227 -31.00 -23.68 -33.14
CA GLU A 227 -32.46 -23.66 -33.23
C GLU A 227 -33.15 -23.40 -31.89
N VAL A 228 -34.35 -22.82 -31.94
CA VAL A 228 -35.22 -22.75 -30.76
C VAL A 228 -35.76 -24.15 -30.43
N GLY A 229 -35.61 -24.57 -29.17
CA GLY A 229 -36.03 -25.89 -28.70
C GLY A 229 -35.96 -26.05 -27.19
N SER A 230 -36.83 -26.91 -26.65
CA SER A 230 -36.76 -27.35 -25.26
C SER A 230 -35.80 -28.53 -25.09
N LEU A 231 -35.50 -28.89 -23.84
CA LEU A 231 -34.73 -30.10 -23.51
C LEU A 231 -35.28 -31.36 -24.20
N GLN A 232 -36.60 -31.50 -24.25
CA GLN A 232 -37.26 -32.62 -24.91
C GLN A 232 -36.89 -32.73 -26.39
N LYS A 233 -36.83 -31.58 -27.09
CA LYS A 233 -36.43 -31.52 -28.50
C LYS A 233 -34.96 -31.89 -28.69
N ALA A 234 -34.09 -31.47 -27.77
CA ALA A 234 -32.69 -31.87 -27.77
C ALA A 234 -32.52 -33.38 -27.57
N VAL A 235 -33.31 -33.99 -26.69
CA VAL A 235 -33.34 -35.45 -26.46
C VAL A 235 -33.82 -36.21 -27.70
N GLU A 236 -34.88 -35.73 -28.35
CA GLU A 236 -35.39 -36.32 -29.59
C GLU A 236 -34.35 -36.24 -30.72
N ASP A 237 -33.64 -35.11 -30.85
CA ASP A 237 -32.56 -34.97 -31.82
C ASP A 237 -31.38 -35.91 -31.52
N ALA A 238 -30.98 -36.02 -30.26
CA ALA A 238 -29.93 -36.92 -29.82
C ALA A 238 -30.27 -38.39 -30.13
N ALA A 239 -31.49 -38.82 -29.82
CA ALA A 239 -32.00 -40.17 -30.13
C ALA A 239 -32.02 -40.43 -31.63
N ARG A 240 -32.49 -39.46 -32.43
CA ARG A 240 -32.53 -39.55 -33.89
C ARG A 240 -31.14 -39.71 -34.49
N ARG A 241 -30.16 -38.93 -34.03
CA ARG A 241 -28.75 -39.02 -34.49
C ARG A 241 -28.09 -40.35 -34.10
N ALA A 242 -28.54 -40.97 -33.01
CA ALA A 242 -28.13 -42.32 -32.62
C ALA A 242 -28.98 -43.45 -33.25
N ASN A 243 -29.89 -43.13 -34.18
CA ASN A 243 -30.80 -44.07 -34.84
C ASN A 243 -31.69 -44.89 -33.87
N LEU A 244 -32.15 -44.27 -32.78
CA LEU A 244 -32.99 -44.90 -31.77
C LEU A 244 -34.48 -44.66 -32.05
N THR A 245 -35.28 -45.73 -32.07
CA THR A 245 -36.75 -45.65 -32.16
C THR A 245 -37.45 -45.95 -30.84
N ARG A 246 -36.78 -46.63 -29.92
CA ARG A 246 -37.22 -46.91 -28.55
C ARG A 246 -36.04 -46.67 -27.62
N TYR A 247 -36.20 -45.73 -26.70
CA TYR A 247 -35.16 -45.38 -25.75
C TYR A 247 -35.81 -44.90 -24.45
N GLU A 248 -35.03 -44.97 -23.37
CA GLU A 248 -35.36 -44.32 -22.11
C GLU A 248 -34.42 -43.13 -21.90
N VAL A 249 -34.90 -42.11 -21.20
CA VAL A 249 -34.08 -40.95 -20.84
C VAL A 249 -33.58 -41.15 -19.43
N VAL A 250 -32.26 -41.04 -19.23
CA VAL A 250 -31.66 -41.17 -17.91
C VAL A 250 -30.81 -39.95 -17.60
N GLU A 251 -31.09 -39.31 -16.48
CA GLU A 251 -30.19 -38.30 -15.93
C GLU A 251 -29.00 -38.99 -15.28
N LEU A 252 -27.79 -38.64 -15.73
CA LEU A 252 -26.57 -39.16 -15.16
C LEU A 252 -26.28 -38.46 -13.83
N LYS A 253 -26.15 -39.26 -12.78
CA LYS A 253 -25.83 -38.80 -11.43
C LYS A 253 -24.46 -39.32 -10.99
N PRO A 254 -23.73 -38.58 -10.14
CA PRO A 254 -22.46 -39.06 -9.59
C PRO A 254 -22.67 -40.39 -8.85
N VAL A 255 -21.71 -41.32 -8.97
CA VAL A 255 -21.80 -42.62 -8.27
C VAL A 255 -21.66 -42.39 -6.77
N ALA A 256 -22.64 -42.88 -5.99
CA ALA A 256 -22.79 -42.60 -4.55
C ALA A 256 -21.59 -42.98 -3.66
N ASN A 257 -20.67 -43.83 -4.14
CA ASN A 257 -19.43 -44.16 -3.42
C ASN A 257 -18.38 -43.04 -3.43
N GLN A 258 -18.63 -41.93 -4.13
CA GLN A 258 -17.82 -40.71 -4.04
C GLN A 258 -18.46 -39.63 -3.14
N THR A 259 -19.70 -39.82 -2.67
CA THR A 259 -20.44 -38.79 -1.91
C THR A 259 -20.14 -38.79 -0.41
N LEU A 260 -19.55 -39.87 0.14
CA LEU A 260 -19.12 -39.91 1.54
C LEU A 260 -18.01 -38.88 1.86
N GLY A 261 -17.37 -38.28 0.85
CA GLY A 261 -16.46 -37.14 1.02
C GLY A 261 -17.02 -35.79 0.52
N VAL A 262 -18.24 -35.75 -0.04
CA VAL A 262 -18.82 -34.54 -0.63
C VAL A 262 -19.82 -33.87 0.31
N GLU A 263 -20.61 -34.63 1.09
CA GLU A 263 -21.46 -34.02 2.13
C GLU A 263 -20.64 -33.45 3.30
N GLU A 264 -19.43 -33.97 3.56
CA GLU A 264 -18.47 -33.35 4.47
C GLU A 264 -17.75 -32.14 3.85
N ALA A 265 -17.69 -32.03 2.52
CA ALA A 265 -17.12 -30.88 1.82
C ALA A 265 -18.10 -29.70 1.69
N GLU A 266 -19.42 -29.94 1.72
CA GLU A 266 -20.42 -28.85 1.73
C GLU A 266 -20.65 -28.26 3.14
N LYS A 267 -20.37 -29.02 4.21
CA LYS A 267 -20.46 -28.54 5.60
C LYS A 267 -19.13 -28.18 6.24
N GLY A 268 -18.03 -28.70 5.72
CA GLY A 268 -16.70 -28.22 6.02
C GLY A 268 -16.33 -27.17 5.00
N GLN A 269 -16.26 -25.90 5.41
CA GLN A 269 -15.28 -24.97 4.84
C GLN A 269 -13.90 -25.65 4.90
N THR A 270 -13.60 -26.53 3.96
CA THR A 270 -12.23 -26.86 3.59
C THR A 270 -11.77 -25.69 2.75
N SER A 271 -11.67 -24.54 3.42
CA SER A 271 -10.56 -23.63 3.18
C SER A 271 -9.33 -24.53 3.19
N SER A 272 -8.89 -24.98 2.00
CA SER A 272 -7.51 -25.39 1.81
C SER A 272 -6.74 -24.30 2.50
N LYS A 273 -6.15 -24.59 3.67
CA LYS A 273 -5.37 -23.60 4.41
C LYS A 273 -4.39 -23.05 3.38
N LYS A 274 -4.62 -21.81 2.92
CA LYS A 274 -3.79 -21.22 1.88
C LYS A 274 -2.36 -21.31 2.39
N LEU A 275 -1.49 -21.95 1.64
CA LEU A 275 -0.11 -22.15 2.04
C LEU A 275 0.53 -20.76 2.20
N THR A 276 1.01 -20.44 3.40
CA THR A 276 1.68 -19.16 3.73
C THR A 276 3.15 -19.39 4.05
N LEU A 277 3.94 -18.32 4.09
CA LEU A 277 5.34 -18.39 4.55
C LEU A 277 5.42 -18.78 6.03
N ASP A 278 4.47 -18.32 6.86
CA ASP A 278 4.37 -18.72 8.26
C ASP A 278 4.15 -20.23 8.42
N MET A 279 3.29 -20.80 7.57
CA MET A 279 3.05 -22.24 7.55
C MET A 279 4.30 -23.00 7.10
N LEU A 280 5.01 -22.52 6.06
CA LEU A 280 6.27 -23.13 5.62
C LEU A 280 7.34 -23.08 6.71
N SER A 281 7.52 -21.92 7.36
CA SER A 281 8.48 -21.72 8.47
C SER A 281 8.15 -22.61 9.67
N SER A 282 6.86 -22.78 9.98
CA SER A 282 6.42 -23.67 11.07
C SER A 282 6.67 -25.15 10.77
N LEU A 283 6.52 -25.56 9.51
CA LEU A 283 6.78 -26.93 9.08
C LEU A 283 8.29 -27.22 8.93
N HIS A 284 9.04 -26.24 8.43
CA HIS A 284 10.46 -26.30 8.14
C HIS A 284 11.13 -24.97 8.53
N PRO A 285 11.63 -24.84 9.77
CA PRO A 285 12.27 -23.61 10.24
C PRO A 285 13.49 -23.20 9.40
N PRO A 286 13.76 -21.89 9.22
CA PRO A 286 14.93 -21.43 8.47
C PRO A 286 16.28 -21.93 9.05
N PRO A 287 17.29 -22.23 8.20
CA PRO A 287 17.26 -22.16 6.74
C PRO A 287 16.50 -23.35 6.11
N ALA A 288 15.52 -23.04 5.25
CA ALA A 288 14.73 -24.02 4.50
C ALA A 288 14.57 -23.57 3.04
N MET A 289 14.47 -24.52 2.11
CA MET A 289 14.34 -24.27 0.67
C MET A 289 13.14 -25.04 0.11
N HIS A 290 12.33 -24.37 -0.72
CA HIS A 290 11.08 -24.93 -1.24
C HIS A 290 10.94 -24.75 -2.76
N TYR A 291 10.52 -25.81 -3.46
CA TYR A 291 10.06 -25.73 -4.85
C TYR A 291 8.56 -25.40 -4.89
N VAL A 292 8.22 -24.14 -4.66
CA VAL A 292 6.83 -23.66 -4.59
C VAL A 292 6.67 -22.33 -5.32
N HIS A 293 5.48 -22.05 -5.84
CA HIS A 293 5.05 -20.71 -6.18
C HIS A 293 3.96 -20.32 -5.19
N LEU A 294 4.16 -19.24 -4.44
CA LEU A 294 3.13 -18.66 -3.60
C LEU A 294 2.69 -17.34 -4.24
N PRO A 295 1.39 -17.11 -4.39
CA PRO A 295 0.90 -15.84 -4.91
C PRO A 295 1.10 -14.74 -3.86
N MET A 296 1.07 -13.47 -4.29
CA MET A 296 1.35 -12.32 -3.42
C MET A 296 0.44 -12.28 -2.18
N GLU A 297 -0.82 -12.71 -2.29
CA GLU A 297 -1.74 -12.75 -1.16
C GLU A 297 -1.28 -13.69 -0.05
N ALA A 298 -0.60 -14.79 -0.40
CA ALA A 298 -0.04 -15.71 0.59
C ALA A 298 1.17 -15.10 1.31
N ILE A 299 1.93 -14.25 0.63
CA ILE A 299 3.04 -13.47 1.21
C ILE A 299 2.48 -12.39 2.13
N MET A 300 1.50 -11.62 1.67
CA MET A 300 0.85 -10.54 2.44
C MET A 300 0.06 -11.05 3.65
N ALA A 301 -0.52 -12.25 3.55
CA ALA A 301 -1.20 -12.90 4.66
C ALA A 301 -0.25 -13.52 5.68
N SER A 302 1.05 -13.61 5.36
CA SER A 302 2.08 -14.00 6.31
C SER A 302 2.40 -12.81 7.21
N SER A 303 2.56 -13.04 8.50
CA SER A 303 2.97 -11.97 9.40
C SER A 303 4.39 -11.54 9.04
N PRO A 304 4.69 -10.23 8.93
CA PRO A 304 6.08 -9.80 8.93
C PRO A 304 6.72 -10.39 10.19
N SER A 305 7.76 -11.19 9.97
CA SER A 305 8.43 -12.07 10.94
C SER A 305 8.54 -11.52 12.38
N PRO A 306 8.52 -12.39 13.41
CA PRO A 306 8.73 -12.04 14.82
C PRO A 306 10.15 -11.51 15.15
N TYR A 307 11.04 -11.39 14.16
CA TYR A 307 12.24 -10.57 14.29
C TYR A 307 11.87 -9.09 14.18
N SER A 308 11.08 -8.60 15.13
CA SER A 308 11.28 -7.24 15.60
C SER A 308 12.74 -7.19 16.06
N MET A 309 13.64 -6.72 15.19
CA MET A 309 14.95 -6.30 15.67
C MET A 309 14.64 -5.40 16.85
N PRO A 310 15.14 -5.70 18.06
CA PRO A 310 14.90 -4.82 19.16
C PRO A 310 15.52 -3.49 18.76
N LEU A 311 14.67 -2.51 18.45
CA LEU A 311 14.94 -1.09 18.51
C LEU A 311 15.27 -0.72 19.97
N ASN A 312 16.19 -1.46 20.59
CA ASN A 312 16.77 -1.06 21.84
C ASN A 312 17.71 0.09 21.48
N ALA A 313 17.15 1.30 21.54
CA ALA A 313 17.87 2.55 21.60
C ALA A 313 18.81 2.50 22.81
N SER A 314 19.98 1.88 22.65
CA SER A 314 21.00 1.87 23.67
C SER A 314 21.59 3.27 23.78
N ARG A 315 21.10 3.98 24.80
CA ARG A 315 21.59 5.24 25.38
C ARG A 315 21.83 6.36 24.37
N LEU A 316 20.76 7.14 24.18
CA LEU A 316 20.76 8.53 23.73
C LEU A 316 21.93 9.32 24.33
N SER A 317 22.93 9.61 23.52
CA SER A 317 23.68 10.85 23.68
C SER A 317 22.72 12.00 23.40
N THR A 318 22.52 12.89 24.36
CA THR A 318 21.63 14.05 24.21
C THR A 318 22.26 15.18 23.37
N ARG A 319 23.50 14.99 22.89
CA ARG A 319 24.21 15.92 21.99
C ARG A 319 25.10 15.16 21.01
N GLY A 320 24.66 15.07 19.77
CA GLY A 320 25.40 14.48 18.65
C GLY A 320 25.72 15.55 17.60
N THR A 321 26.91 15.48 16.99
CA THR A 321 27.19 16.25 15.76
C THR A 321 26.47 15.66 14.54
N VAL A 322 26.05 14.40 14.62
CA VAL A 322 25.24 13.70 13.61
C VAL A 322 23.94 13.27 14.26
N ILE A 323 22.82 13.68 13.66
CA ILE A 323 21.49 13.27 14.09
C ILE A 323 20.98 12.21 13.12
N VAL A 324 20.51 11.09 13.66
CA VAL A 324 19.77 10.07 12.92
C VAL A 324 18.31 10.22 13.30
N ASP A 325 17.48 10.51 12.31
CA ASP A 325 16.05 10.62 12.52
C ASP A 325 15.42 9.22 12.67
N ALA A 326 14.72 9.00 13.78
CA ALA A 326 13.90 7.84 14.06
C ALA A 326 12.43 8.21 14.35
N SER A 327 12.07 9.50 14.19
CA SER A 327 10.72 10.01 14.49
C SER A 327 9.70 9.69 13.40
N HIS A 328 10.13 9.52 12.15
CA HIS A 328 9.28 9.10 11.02
C HIS A 328 9.31 7.59 10.76
N GLU A 329 9.45 6.80 11.84
CA GLU A 329 9.53 5.33 11.81
C GLU A 329 10.59 4.80 10.83
N ASN A 330 11.62 5.61 10.60
CA ASN A 330 12.79 5.28 9.78
C ASN A 330 13.32 3.89 10.14
N LYS A 331 13.48 3.03 9.14
CA LYS A 331 13.98 1.66 9.30
C LYS A 331 15.50 1.65 9.46
N VAL A 332 15.97 2.34 10.50
CA VAL A 332 17.38 2.51 10.85
C VAL A 332 17.62 2.24 12.33
N SER A 333 18.78 1.71 12.67
CA SER A 333 19.17 1.42 14.04
C SER A 333 20.68 1.50 14.22
N TRP A 334 21.14 1.41 15.46
CA TRP A 334 22.57 1.27 15.76
C TRP A 334 23.20 0.08 15.03
N TRP A 335 22.48 -1.04 14.92
CA TRP A 335 22.95 -2.24 14.25
C TRP A 335 23.17 -2.01 12.75
N ILE A 336 22.27 -1.27 12.10
CA ILE A 336 22.38 -0.96 10.67
C ILE A 336 23.55 0.00 10.40
N LEU A 337 23.75 0.98 11.28
CA LEU A 337 24.79 2.00 11.11
C LEU A 337 26.11 1.65 11.80
N ASP A 338 26.27 0.46 12.38
CA ASP A 338 27.41 0.14 13.28
C ASP A 338 28.77 0.42 12.62
N ALA A 339 28.96 -0.06 11.38
CA ALA A 339 30.19 0.16 10.62
C ALA A 339 30.47 1.66 10.39
N LEU A 340 29.44 2.45 10.06
CA LEU A 340 29.57 3.90 9.88
C LEU A 340 29.89 4.60 11.21
N ILE A 341 29.20 4.22 12.29
CA ILE A 341 29.38 4.80 13.62
C ILE A 341 30.80 4.53 14.13
N VAL A 342 31.35 3.33 13.89
CA VAL A 342 32.73 3.00 14.24
C VAL A 342 33.73 3.92 13.52
N GLU A 343 33.54 4.18 12.23
CA GLU A 343 34.39 5.11 11.48
C GLU A 343 34.24 6.57 11.95
N LEU A 344 33.01 7.00 12.24
CA LEU A 344 32.74 8.33 12.80
C LEU A 344 33.38 8.51 14.18
N ALA A 345 33.32 7.49 15.03
CA ALA A 345 33.94 7.50 16.35
C ALA A 345 35.47 7.65 16.26
N LYS A 346 36.13 6.99 15.30
CA LYS A 346 37.57 7.17 15.01
C LYS A 346 37.91 8.61 14.62
N MET A 347 36.94 9.36 14.11
CA MET A 347 37.06 10.77 13.72
C MET A 347 36.53 11.74 14.80
N ASN A 348 36.27 11.27 16.02
CA ASN A 348 35.68 12.04 17.13
C ASN A 348 34.31 12.67 16.82
N VAL A 349 33.54 12.06 15.91
CA VAL A 349 32.18 12.48 15.57
C VAL A 349 31.18 11.67 16.41
N THR A 350 30.23 12.34 17.05
CA THR A 350 29.19 11.70 17.86
C THR A 350 27.87 11.59 17.10
N VAL A 351 27.18 10.47 17.29
CA VAL A 351 25.91 10.13 16.63
C VAL A 351 24.80 10.02 17.68
N SER A 352 23.66 10.64 17.40
CA SER A 352 22.46 10.61 18.26
C SER A 352 21.24 10.17 17.46
N PHE A 353 20.52 9.17 17.94
CA PHE A 353 19.23 8.73 17.39
C PHE A 353 18.10 9.42 18.15
N LEU A 354 17.19 10.08 17.46
CA LEU A 354 16.08 10.83 18.07
C LEU A 354 14.74 10.36 17.50
N SER A 355 13.79 10.04 18.39
CA SER A 355 12.50 9.44 18.03
C SER A 355 11.32 10.41 18.13
N ASP A 356 11.53 11.65 18.55
CA ASP A 356 10.53 12.73 18.51
C ASP A 356 11.06 13.84 17.61
N TRP A 357 10.25 14.27 16.64
CA TRP A 357 10.62 15.33 15.72
C TRP A 357 10.98 16.63 16.45
N LYS A 358 10.33 16.93 17.58
CA LYS A 358 10.65 18.13 18.37
C LYS A 358 12.10 18.14 18.84
N ASP A 359 12.63 16.98 19.20
CA ASP A 359 14.03 16.83 19.61
C ASP A 359 14.96 16.91 18.41
N VAL A 360 14.57 16.34 17.26
CA VAL A 360 15.31 16.46 16.00
C VAL A 360 15.45 17.93 15.63
N SER A 361 14.34 18.63 15.46
CA SER A 361 14.27 20.05 15.08
C SER A 361 15.08 20.93 16.05
N ALA A 362 14.97 20.71 17.36
CA ALA A 362 15.76 21.44 18.36
C ALA A 362 17.28 21.25 18.21
N GLN A 363 17.73 20.07 17.78
CA GLN A 363 19.15 19.75 17.64
C GLN A 363 19.74 20.10 16.27
N LEU A 364 18.92 20.31 15.22
CA LEU A 364 19.41 20.67 13.88
C LEU A 364 20.34 21.89 13.89
N SER A 365 20.08 22.88 14.76
CA SER A 365 20.91 24.07 14.92
C SER A 365 22.36 23.80 15.34
N ASN A 366 22.61 22.68 16.02
CA ASN A 366 23.93 22.27 16.52
C ASN A 366 24.49 21.06 15.76
N ALA A 367 23.70 20.44 14.90
CA ALA A 367 24.10 19.30 14.10
C ALA A 367 24.94 19.75 12.89
N SER A 368 25.83 18.85 12.45
CA SER A 368 26.53 18.96 11.18
C SER A 368 25.87 18.10 10.09
N THR A 369 25.22 17.00 10.50
CA THR A 369 24.61 16.04 9.59
C THR A 369 23.27 15.57 10.13
N LEU A 370 22.28 15.44 9.24
CA LEU A 370 21.02 14.72 9.46
C LEU A 370 21.02 13.48 8.56
N ILE A 371 20.77 12.30 9.14
CA ILE A 371 20.61 11.03 8.43
C ILE A 371 19.13 10.65 8.47
N VAL A 372 18.54 10.45 7.30
CA VAL A 372 17.18 9.95 7.09
C VAL A 372 17.29 8.66 6.31
N ALA A 373 16.70 7.57 6.82
CA ALA A 373 16.95 6.23 6.31
C ALA A 373 15.65 5.42 6.26
N SER A 374 15.12 5.26 5.04
CA SER A 374 13.87 4.53 4.76
C SER A 374 12.72 4.88 5.72
N PRO A 375 12.27 6.16 5.79
CA PRO A 375 11.10 6.55 6.57
C PRO A 375 9.84 5.84 6.06
N THR A 376 8.95 5.45 6.98
CA THR A 376 7.64 4.86 6.62
C THR A 376 6.50 5.87 6.73
N THR A 377 6.72 7.02 7.37
CA THR A 377 5.75 8.12 7.42
C THR A 377 6.30 9.36 6.69
N PRO A 378 5.44 10.10 5.96
CA PRO A 378 5.88 11.28 5.23
C PRO A 378 6.13 12.46 6.17
N TYR A 379 7.17 13.24 5.89
CA TYR A 379 7.43 14.55 6.51
C TYR A 379 6.36 15.58 6.13
N SER A 380 5.93 16.37 7.10
CA SER A 380 5.04 17.52 6.90
C SER A 380 5.78 18.73 6.31
N ALA A 381 5.03 19.73 5.82
CA ALA A 381 5.62 20.92 5.21
C ALA A 381 6.53 21.69 6.19
N GLU A 382 6.14 21.81 7.46
CA GLU A 382 6.93 22.49 8.49
C GLU A 382 8.25 21.75 8.78
N GLU A 383 8.19 20.41 8.83
CA GLU A 383 9.37 19.56 9.04
C GLU A 383 10.34 19.66 7.85
N VAL A 384 9.81 19.69 6.63
CA VAL A 384 10.60 19.88 5.41
C VAL A 384 11.29 21.26 5.40
N ASP A 385 10.62 22.32 5.87
CA ASP A 385 11.20 23.65 5.96
C ASP A 385 12.33 23.71 7.02
N ASP A 386 12.19 23.04 8.16
CA ASP A 386 13.25 22.90 9.18
C ASP A 386 14.51 22.23 8.58
N VAL A 387 14.34 21.16 7.80
CA VAL A 387 15.47 20.47 7.13
C VAL A 387 16.06 21.33 6.02
N ASP A 388 15.25 22.05 5.24
CA ASP A 388 15.72 22.98 4.21
C ASP A 388 16.56 24.11 4.82
N GLU A 389 16.14 24.66 5.97
CA GLU A 389 16.92 25.64 6.74
C GLU A 389 18.27 25.05 7.19
N PHE A 390 18.25 23.85 7.78
CA PHE A 390 19.45 23.14 8.21
C PHE A 390 20.46 22.94 7.08
N VAL A 391 20.02 22.40 5.93
CA VAL A 391 20.89 22.17 4.77
C VAL A 391 21.44 23.48 4.23
N ARG A 392 20.59 24.50 4.03
CA ARG A 392 21.04 25.80 3.50
C ARG A 392 22.08 26.48 4.39
N ASN A 393 22.03 26.22 5.70
CA ASN A 393 22.97 26.73 6.69
C ASN A 393 24.31 25.97 6.73
N GLY A 394 24.52 24.99 5.85
CA GLY A 394 25.77 24.24 5.73
C GLY A 394 25.72 22.81 6.25
N GLY A 395 24.53 22.34 6.66
CA GLY A 395 24.32 20.96 7.06
C GLY A 395 24.44 19.97 5.90
N LEU A 396 24.83 18.74 6.22
CA LEU A 396 24.75 17.59 5.32
C LEU A 396 23.47 16.80 5.60
N LEU A 397 22.63 16.63 4.57
CA LEU A 397 21.51 15.69 4.62
C LEU A 397 21.90 14.41 3.89
N LEU A 398 21.93 13.28 4.60
CA LEU A 398 22.16 11.96 4.03
C LEU A 398 20.84 11.20 3.98
N LEU A 399 20.36 10.96 2.76
CA LEU A 399 19.16 10.19 2.46
C LEU A 399 19.55 8.78 2.02
N LEU A 400 19.14 7.78 2.78
CA LEU A 400 19.32 6.37 2.48
C LEU A 400 17.95 5.75 2.24
N PHE A 401 17.80 4.98 1.17
CA PHE A 401 16.52 4.35 0.87
C PHE A 401 16.72 2.96 0.34
N ASP A 402 16.03 2.02 0.96
CA ASP A 402 16.00 0.64 0.55
C ASP A 402 14.54 0.24 0.24
N PRO A 403 14.23 -0.10 -1.03
CA PRO A 403 12.88 -0.50 -1.47
C PRO A 403 12.34 -1.77 -0.81
N ALA A 404 13.17 -2.58 -0.12
CA ALA A 404 12.66 -3.68 0.71
C ALA A 404 11.80 -3.18 1.88
N TRP A 405 12.01 -1.95 2.32
CA TRP A 405 11.28 -1.33 3.43
C TRP A 405 10.10 -0.44 2.98
N GLU A 406 9.99 -0.14 1.67
CA GLU A 406 9.02 0.81 1.10
C GLU A 406 7.55 0.41 1.35
N TYR A 407 7.27 -0.87 1.65
CA TYR A 407 5.90 -1.39 1.70
C TYR A 407 5.60 -2.33 2.88
N ILE A 408 6.41 -2.32 3.94
CA ILE A 408 6.28 -3.29 5.03
C ILE A 408 5.00 -3.08 5.88
N GLU A 409 4.22 -2.02 5.66
CA GLU A 409 2.98 -1.80 6.42
C GLU A 409 1.75 -1.51 5.54
N THR A 410 0.65 -2.18 5.87
CA THR A 410 -0.63 -2.24 5.15
C THR A 410 -1.31 -0.89 4.86
N GLU A 411 -0.83 0.21 5.42
CA GLU A 411 -1.38 1.56 5.22
C GLU A 411 -0.79 2.26 3.99
N GLY A 412 0.47 2.00 3.62
CA GLY A 412 1.10 2.59 2.42
C GLY A 412 0.44 2.13 1.12
N LEU A 413 0.12 0.83 1.04
CA LEU A 413 -0.64 0.23 -0.08
C LEU A 413 -2.08 0.76 -0.16
N LYS A 414 -2.73 1.06 0.96
CA LYS A 414 -4.11 1.59 1.00
C LYS A 414 -4.20 3.07 0.66
N SER A 415 -3.13 3.82 0.90
CA SER A 415 -3.16 5.29 0.84
C SER A 415 -2.70 5.88 -0.49
N TRP A 416 -2.24 5.07 -1.46
CA TRP A 416 -1.64 5.54 -2.72
C TRP A 416 -0.49 6.54 -2.52
N ILE A 417 0.11 6.54 -1.32
CA ILE A 417 1.15 7.49 -0.92
C ILE A 417 2.47 7.09 -1.58
N ILE A 418 3.10 8.08 -2.19
CA ILE A 418 4.41 8.02 -2.85
C ILE A 418 5.48 7.83 -1.77
N ALA A 419 6.53 7.03 -2.03
CA ALA A 419 7.65 6.73 -1.13
C ALA A 419 7.91 7.84 -0.09
N PRO A 420 7.69 7.62 1.22
CA PRO A 420 7.70 8.70 2.22
C PRO A 420 8.95 9.55 2.21
N ILE A 421 10.10 8.97 1.87
CA ILE A 421 11.36 9.70 1.71
C ILE A 421 11.28 10.81 0.65
N ASN A 422 10.44 10.65 -0.37
CA ASN A 422 10.22 11.65 -1.42
C ASN A 422 9.39 12.84 -0.95
N SER A 423 8.72 12.78 0.21
CA SER A 423 8.12 13.98 0.80
C SER A 423 9.19 14.99 1.24
N LEU A 424 10.41 14.52 1.51
CA LEU A 424 11.58 15.32 1.83
C LEU A 424 12.52 15.51 0.62
N ALA A 425 12.89 14.43 -0.07
CA ALA A 425 13.90 14.47 -1.14
C ALA A 425 13.55 15.44 -2.28
N THR A 426 12.26 15.53 -2.62
CA THR A 426 11.77 16.33 -3.74
C THR A 426 11.98 17.82 -3.53
N ARG A 427 12.01 18.31 -2.28
CA ARG A 427 12.36 19.70 -1.92
C ARG A 427 13.73 20.09 -2.46
N PHE A 428 14.65 19.13 -2.54
CA PHE A 428 16.02 19.34 -2.98
C PHE A 428 16.23 18.97 -4.44
N GLY A 429 15.18 18.60 -5.19
CA GLY A 429 15.30 18.19 -6.59
C GLY A 429 15.83 16.76 -6.78
N LEU A 430 15.70 15.93 -5.75
CA LEU A 430 15.99 14.49 -5.76
C LEU A 430 14.69 13.69 -5.65
N SER A 431 14.67 12.49 -6.21
CA SER A 431 13.62 11.51 -5.88
C SER A 431 14.13 10.08 -6.01
N PHE A 432 13.61 9.19 -5.17
CA PHE A 432 13.83 7.76 -5.24
C PHE A 432 12.76 7.12 -6.10
N ALA A 433 13.18 6.28 -7.04
CA ALA A 433 12.30 5.55 -7.94
C ALA A 433 11.52 4.47 -7.18
N LYS A 434 10.33 4.16 -7.68
CA LYS A 434 9.50 3.07 -7.16
C LYS A 434 10.08 1.71 -7.53
N GLY A 435 9.96 0.77 -6.62
CA GLY A 435 10.42 -0.61 -6.82
C GLY A 435 11.94 -0.72 -6.76
N TYR A 436 12.46 -1.83 -7.26
CA TYR A 436 13.86 -2.20 -7.11
C TYR A 436 14.54 -2.44 -8.45
N LEU A 437 15.86 -2.37 -8.41
CA LEU A 437 16.74 -2.67 -9.53
C LEU A 437 17.23 -4.11 -9.43
N TYR A 438 17.34 -4.76 -10.59
CA TYR A 438 17.88 -6.11 -10.68
C TYR A 438 18.65 -6.30 -11.97
N ASN A 439 19.53 -7.29 -12.01
CA ASN A 439 20.29 -7.65 -13.19
C ASN A 439 20.33 -9.17 -13.29
N GLU A 440 19.95 -9.72 -14.45
CA GLU A 440 19.91 -11.18 -14.67
C GLU A 440 21.18 -11.72 -15.34
N LYS A 441 22.13 -10.84 -15.70
CA LYS A 441 23.38 -11.18 -16.39
C LYS A 441 24.61 -11.01 -15.50
N GLU A 442 24.68 -9.90 -14.77
CA GLU A 442 25.83 -9.52 -13.95
C GLU A 442 25.36 -9.06 -12.56
N TYR A 443 25.42 -9.96 -11.58
CA TYR A 443 24.93 -9.75 -10.21
C TYR A 443 25.74 -10.56 -9.19
N TYR A 444 25.68 -10.16 -7.92
CA TYR A 444 26.36 -10.84 -6.82
C TYR A 444 25.43 -11.86 -6.12
N GLY A 445 25.56 -13.14 -6.50
CA GLY A 445 24.82 -14.24 -5.87
C GLY A 445 23.37 -14.37 -6.34
N ILE A 446 22.53 -13.34 -6.17
CA ILE A 446 21.13 -13.27 -6.64
C ILE A 446 20.91 -12.03 -7.50
N TYR A 447 20.00 -12.12 -8.47
CA TYR A 447 19.70 -11.09 -9.47
C TYR A 447 19.40 -9.68 -8.89
N ARG A 448 18.96 -9.56 -7.64
CA ARG A 448 18.71 -8.26 -6.96
C ARG A 448 19.97 -7.57 -6.44
N ASN A 449 21.07 -8.30 -6.29
CA ASN A 449 22.31 -7.75 -5.76
C ASN A 449 23.14 -7.24 -6.92
N ILE A 450 23.00 -5.94 -7.22
CA ILE A 450 23.53 -5.35 -8.44
C ILE A 450 24.93 -4.80 -8.22
N TYR A 451 25.77 -4.93 -9.26
CA TYR A 451 27.06 -4.25 -9.29
C TYR A 451 26.91 -2.80 -9.75
N VAL A 452 27.67 -1.90 -9.13
CA VAL A 452 27.80 -0.50 -9.50
C VAL A 452 29.27 -0.24 -9.82
N LYS A 453 29.58 0.14 -11.05
CA LYS A 453 30.96 0.18 -11.57
C LYS A 453 31.34 1.50 -12.25
N LYS A 454 30.35 2.37 -12.51
CA LYS A 454 30.57 3.65 -13.17
C LYS A 454 30.41 4.76 -12.15
N PHE A 455 31.45 5.57 -11.99
CA PHE A 455 31.51 6.63 -10.99
C PHE A 455 31.96 7.95 -11.60
N ASN A 456 31.36 9.05 -11.12
CA ASN A 456 31.90 10.38 -11.34
C ASN A 456 32.96 10.71 -10.29
N ASP A 457 33.88 11.63 -10.59
CA ASP A 457 34.85 12.13 -9.64
C ASP A 457 34.16 12.91 -8.51
N HIS A 458 34.19 12.35 -7.29
CA HIS A 458 33.62 12.96 -6.09
C HIS A 458 34.32 12.41 -4.84
N THR A 459 34.24 13.12 -3.72
CA THR A 459 34.81 12.65 -2.43
C THR A 459 34.23 11.31 -2.00
N LEU A 460 32.92 11.11 -2.24
CA LEU A 460 32.21 9.85 -1.94
C LEU A 460 32.66 8.67 -2.81
N THR A 461 33.04 8.92 -4.07
CA THR A 461 33.38 7.88 -5.05
C THR A 461 34.88 7.67 -5.19
N ASN A 462 35.68 8.43 -4.45
CA ASN A 462 37.13 8.43 -4.59
C ASN A 462 37.72 7.03 -4.35
N GLY A 463 38.38 6.52 -5.38
CA GLY A 463 39.05 5.22 -5.38
C GLY A 463 38.11 4.00 -5.30
N LEU A 464 36.80 4.16 -5.51
CA LEU A 464 35.89 3.04 -5.72
C LEU A 464 36.10 2.44 -7.11
N LYS A 465 36.07 1.12 -7.21
CA LYS A 465 36.10 0.36 -8.47
C LYS A 465 34.80 -0.39 -8.70
N THR A 466 34.29 -1.03 -7.66
CA THR A 466 33.04 -1.78 -7.71
C THR A 466 32.33 -1.70 -6.37
N LEU A 467 31.05 -1.38 -6.38
CA LEU A 467 30.16 -1.59 -5.23
C LEU A 467 29.17 -2.71 -5.54
N VAL A 468 28.61 -3.28 -4.48
CA VAL A 468 27.45 -4.17 -4.55
C VAL A 468 26.36 -3.59 -3.68
N PHE A 469 25.22 -3.27 -4.29
CA PHE A 469 24.03 -2.86 -3.57
C PHE A 469 23.04 -4.01 -3.50
N PHE A 470 22.40 -4.18 -2.35
CA PHE A 470 21.58 -5.33 -1.99
C PHE A 470 20.14 -4.86 -1.88
N THR A 471 19.38 -5.04 -2.97
CA THR A 471 18.02 -4.51 -3.12
C THR A 471 17.99 -2.99 -3.33
N ALA A 472 18.73 -2.48 -4.32
CA ALA A 472 18.77 -1.04 -4.61
C ALA A 472 17.57 -0.51 -5.40
N THR A 473 17.37 0.81 -5.38
CA THR A 473 16.53 1.57 -6.33
C THR A 473 17.32 2.66 -7.06
N SER A 474 16.71 3.26 -8.08
CA SER A 474 17.27 4.42 -8.77
C SER A 474 17.05 5.71 -7.97
N VAL A 475 18.04 6.59 -7.99
CA VAL A 475 17.96 7.97 -7.50
C VAL A 475 17.91 8.90 -8.70
N HIS A 476 16.76 9.54 -8.90
CA HIS A 476 16.59 10.57 -9.91
C HIS A 476 17.11 11.91 -9.38
N SER A 477 17.94 12.55 -10.18
CA SER A 477 18.42 13.90 -9.94
C SER A 477 18.56 14.65 -11.26
N SER A 478 18.35 15.96 -11.22
CA SER A 478 18.60 16.84 -12.36
C SER A 478 20.10 17.05 -12.62
N SER A 479 20.94 16.86 -11.60
CA SER A 479 22.40 16.99 -11.65
C SER A 479 23.07 16.24 -10.49
N GLY A 480 24.39 16.09 -10.50
CA GLY A 480 25.10 15.54 -9.34
C GLY A 480 24.92 14.05 -9.10
N SER A 481 24.44 13.27 -10.09
CA SER A 481 24.53 11.81 -10.04
C SER A 481 26.00 11.37 -9.94
N LEU A 482 26.26 10.40 -9.08
CA LEU A 482 27.61 9.99 -8.70
C LEU A 482 27.98 8.59 -9.15
N ALA A 483 27.02 7.66 -9.15
CA ALA A 483 27.26 6.26 -9.44
C ALA A 483 26.10 5.64 -10.22
N TRP A 484 26.44 4.76 -11.17
CA TRP A 484 25.47 4.11 -12.05
C TRP A 484 25.68 2.62 -12.18
N THR A 485 24.56 1.93 -12.38
CA THR A 485 24.49 0.51 -12.75
C THR A 485 24.89 0.29 -14.21
N SER A 486 24.96 -0.96 -14.64
CA SER A 486 25.12 -1.28 -16.07
C SER A 486 23.86 -0.99 -16.90
N GLU A 487 23.98 -0.94 -18.23
CA GLU A 487 22.84 -0.86 -19.16
C GLU A 487 21.92 -2.09 -19.13
N GLU A 488 22.41 -3.21 -18.59
CA GLU A 488 21.69 -4.48 -18.48
C GLU A 488 20.85 -4.58 -17.19
N THR A 489 20.98 -3.58 -16.30
CA THR A 489 20.17 -3.51 -15.08
C THR A 489 18.75 -3.08 -15.44
N ALA A 490 17.76 -3.77 -14.90
CA ALA A 490 16.34 -3.54 -15.11
C ALA A 490 15.67 -2.95 -13.86
N SER A 491 14.64 -2.14 -14.08
CA SER A 491 13.70 -1.72 -13.03
C SER A 491 12.52 -2.68 -12.94
N SER A 492 12.15 -3.10 -11.74
CA SER A 492 10.99 -3.97 -11.49
C SER A 492 9.64 -3.33 -11.81
N VAL A 493 9.57 -2.00 -11.84
CA VAL A 493 8.33 -1.26 -12.16
C VAL A 493 8.29 -0.86 -13.62
N ALA A 494 9.42 -0.42 -14.19
CA ALA A 494 9.46 -0.02 -15.60
C ALA A 494 9.55 -1.21 -16.56
N GLU A 495 9.91 -2.41 -16.06
CA GLU A 495 10.18 -3.63 -16.85
C GLU A 495 11.08 -3.37 -18.06
N ARG A 496 12.08 -2.50 -17.87
CA ARG A 496 13.01 -2.04 -18.90
C ARG A 496 14.43 -2.00 -18.35
N THR A 497 15.38 -2.42 -19.19
CA THR A 497 16.81 -2.29 -18.92
C THR A 497 17.33 -0.89 -19.24
N GLY A 498 18.29 -0.43 -18.47
CA GLY A 498 18.98 0.84 -18.70
C GLY A 498 19.94 1.19 -17.59
N GLU A 499 20.80 2.16 -17.89
CA GLU A 499 21.69 2.73 -16.89
C GLU A 499 20.87 3.52 -15.86
N SER A 500 20.97 3.13 -14.58
CA SER A 500 20.27 3.78 -13.47
C SER A 500 21.27 4.41 -12.52
N ALA A 501 21.10 5.70 -12.23
CA ALA A 501 21.82 6.35 -11.15
C ALA A 501 21.33 5.79 -9.81
N VAL A 502 22.25 5.39 -8.93
CA VAL A 502 21.93 4.83 -7.60
C VAL A 502 22.46 5.70 -6.46
N MET A 503 23.28 6.68 -6.79
CA MET A 503 23.80 7.68 -5.87
C MET A 503 23.76 9.06 -6.51
N ALA A 504 23.40 10.07 -5.75
CA ALA A 504 23.49 11.47 -6.15
C ALA A 504 23.95 12.34 -4.97
N SER A 505 24.66 13.43 -5.27
CA SER A 505 24.99 14.46 -4.29
C SER A 505 24.89 15.83 -4.94
N ILE A 506 24.18 16.74 -4.28
CA ILE A 506 23.89 18.09 -4.77
C ILE A 506 24.18 19.12 -3.69
N ASN A 507 24.62 20.30 -4.11
CA ASN A 507 24.84 21.43 -3.20
C ASN A 507 23.58 22.30 -3.12
N VAL A 508 23.15 22.65 -1.92
CA VAL A 508 21.97 23.47 -1.65
C VAL A 508 22.36 24.57 -0.66
N GLY A 509 22.43 25.81 -1.14
CA GLY A 509 22.97 26.90 -0.33
C GLY A 509 24.43 26.63 0.03
N ASN A 510 24.74 26.58 1.33
CA ASN A 510 26.07 26.26 1.82
C ASN A 510 26.24 24.78 2.20
N GLY A 511 25.19 23.97 2.15
CA GLY A 511 25.22 22.56 2.53
C GLY A 511 25.08 21.61 1.34
N THR A 512 24.94 20.34 1.67
CA THR A 512 24.94 19.25 0.68
C THR A 512 23.84 18.25 1.01
N VAL A 513 23.16 17.75 -0.01
CA VAL A 513 22.23 16.63 0.10
C VAL A 513 22.79 15.46 -0.67
N THR A 514 22.99 14.33 -0.01
CA THR A 514 23.46 13.07 -0.60
C THR A 514 22.37 12.03 -0.51
N ALA A 515 22.06 11.37 -1.61
CA ALA A 515 21.07 10.32 -1.70
C ALA A 515 21.72 9.02 -2.21
N ILE A 516 21.43 7.90 -1.54
CA ILE A 516 21.88 6.56 -1.92
C ILE A 516 20.66 5.64 -1.90
N GLY A 517 20.37 5.01 -3.04
CA GLY A 517 19.25 4.10 -3.21
C GLY A 517 19.53 2.69 -2.69
N ASP A 518 20.28 2.57 -1.60
CA ASP A 518 20.55 1.33 -0.87
C ASP A 518 20.87 1.67 0.60
N LEU A 519 20.48 0.79 1.52
CA LEU A 519 20.82 0.90 2.96
C LEU A 519 21.67 -0.30 3.42
N THR A 520 21.40 -1.47 2.87
CA THR A 520 21.94 -2.77 3.30
C THR A 520 23.45 -2.87 3.15
N PHE A 521 24.08 -2.13 2.23
CA PHE A 521 25.54 -2.05 2.14
C PHE A 521 26.24 -1.59 3.43
N LEU A 522 25.52 -0.98 4.39
CA LEU A 522 26.07 -0.57 5.68
C LEU A 522 26.16 -1.73 6.70
N MET A 523 25.41 -2.80 6.48
CA MET A 523 25.24 -3.90 7.45
C MET A 523 26.29 -4.99 7.27
N GLU A 524 26.68 -5.67 8.35
CA GLU A 524 27.46 -6.90 8.24
C GLU A 524 26.59 -8.06 7.72
N PRO A 525 27.12 -8.94 6.84
CA PRO A 525 28.47 -8.92 6.25
C PRO A 525 28.58 -8.10 4.95
N TYR A 526 27.49 -7.49 4.48
CA TYR A 526 27.37 -6.79 3.20
C TYR A 526 28.33 -5.60 3.04
N CYS A 527 28.67 -4.93 4.14
CA CYS A 527 29.63 -3.84 4.17
C CYS A 527 31.04 -4.26 3.74
N HIS A 528 31.38 -5.54 3.77
CA HIS A 528 32.69 -6.05 3.36
C HIS A 528 32.73 -6.58 1.91
N VAL A 529 31.63 -6.48 1.17
CA VAL A 529 31.56 -6.93 -0.22
C VAL A 529 32.10 -5.84 -1.15
N GLU A 530 33.04 -6.22 -2.02
CA GLU A 530 33.74 -5.30 -2.93
C GLU A 530 34.24 -4.03 -2.20
N ASP A 531 34.03 -2.83 -2.76
CA ASP A 531 34.46 -1.56 -2.14
C ASP A 531 33.41 -0.94 -1.20
N ASN A 532 32.39 -1.68 -0.75
CA ASN A 532 31.31 -1.12 0.10
C ASN A 532 31.87 -0.46 1.37
N TYR A 533 32.81 -1.11 2.08
CA TYR A 533 33.43 -0.54 3.28
C TYR A 533 34.18 0.76 2.98
N LYS A 534 34.77 0.87 1.78
CA LYS A 534 35.44 2.08 1.35
C LYS A 534 34.46 3.22 1.10
N LEU A 535 33.27 2.93 0.55
CA LEU A 535 32.19 3.92 0.49
C LEU A 535 31.79 4.38 1.90
N ILE A 536 31.68 3.48 2.88
CA ILE A 536 31.39 3.85 4.28
C ILE A 536 32.45 4.79 4.84
N MET A 537 33.74 4.50 4.62
CA MET A 537 34.84 5.39 5.03
C MET A 537 34.75 6.76 4.33
N ASN A 538 34.40 6.79 3.04
CA ASN A 538 34.21 8.05 2.31
C ASN A 538 33.02 8.85 2.85
N ILE A 539 31.92 8.20 3.23
CA ILE A 539 30.76 8.83 3.89
C ILE A 539 31.17 9.39 5.26
N ALA A 540 31.88 8.61 6.08
CA ALA A 540 32.39 9.07 7.37
C ALA A 540 33.31 10.29 7.22
N GLY A 541 34.22 10.24 6.25
CA GLY A 541 35.12 11.36 5.93
C GLY A 541 34.38 12.60 5.42
N LEU A 542 33.30 12.43 4.65
CA LEU A 542 32.43 13.54 4.25
C LEU A 542 31.78 14.17 5.48
N ILE A 543 31.15 13.37 6.34
CA ILE A 543 30.48 13.82 7.57
C ILE A 543 31.46 14.56 8.48
N ALA A 544 32.66 14.01 8.71
CA ALA A 544 33.65 14.61 9.60
C ALA A 544 34.20 15.95 9.10
N ASN A 545 34.18 16.20 7.79
CA ASN A 545 34.61 17.46 7.19
C ASN A 545 33.53 18.55 7.21
N VAL A 546 32.29 18.22 7.56
CA VAL A 546 31.24 19.23 7.74
C VAL A 546 31.50 19.96 9.05
N SER A 547 32.12 21.13 8.97
CA SER A 547 32.25 22.02 10.11
C SER A 547 30.85 22.53 10.46
N ALA A 548 30.35 22.17 11.66
CA ALA A 548 29.19 22.83 12.25
C ALA A 548 29.51 24.32 12.37
N LYS A 549 29.15 25.11 11.36
CA LYS A 549 29.09 26.55 11.53
C LYS A 549 27.97 26.78 12.51
N LYS A 550 28.32 27.05 13.78
CA LYS A 550 27.43 27.78 14.66
C LYS A 550 27.01 29.02 13.88
N ALA A 551 25.78 29.03 13.40
CA ALA A 551 25.12 30.28 13.05
C ALA A 551 25.36 31.18 14.27
N ALA A 552 25.93 32.36 14.05
CA ALA A 552 26.11 33.31 15.13
C ALA A 552 24.75 33.43 15.81
N GLU A 553 24.66 33.12 17.11
CA GLU A 553 23.40 33.14 17.84
C GLU A 553 22.75 34.49 17.59
N GLU A 554 21.74 34.48 16.72
CA GLU A 554 20.91 35.63 16.49
C GLU A 554 20.25 35.91 17.84
N LYS A 555 20.51 37.11 18.36
CA LYS A 555 20.03 37.51 19.67
C LYS A 555 19.58 38.96 19.61
N ILE A 556 18.50 39.26 20.32
CA ILE A 556 18.06 40.63 20.54
C ILE A 556 18.44 41.01 21.97
N THR A 557 19.39 41.92 22.13
CA THR A 557 19.69 42.53 23.43
C THR A 557 18.62 43.55 23.79
N LYS A 558 18.52 43.87 25.09
CA LYS A 558 17.63 44.90 25.62
C LYS A 558 17.78 46.21 24.83
N PRO A 559 16.68 46.80 24.33
CA PRO A 559 16.75 48.05 23.60
C PRO A 559 17.12 49.21 24.54
N ASN A 560 18.03 50.07 24.09
CA ASN A 560 18.37 51.29 24.82
C ASN A 560 17.51 52.45 24.33
N LEU A 561 16.43 52.76 25.05
CA LEU A 561 15.48 53.84 24.73
C LEU A 561 15.59 54.95 25.79
N PRO A 562 16.45 55.97 25.61
CA PRO A 562 16.67 57.01 26.61
C PRO A 562 15.40 57.85 26.87
N VAL A 563 15.36 58.52 28.03
CA VAL A 563 14.31 59.49 28.35
C VAL A 563 14.26 60.56 27.27
N GLY A 564 13.05 60.87 26.80
CA GLY A 564 12.80 61.74 25.65
C GLY A 564 12.52 61.00 24.34
N THR A 565 12.74 59.68 24.29
CA THR A 565 12.46 58.88 23.07
C THR A 565 10.97 58.90 22.73
N GLU A 566 10.63 59.26 21.48
CA GLU A 566 9.28 59.22 20.93
C GLU A 566 9.20 58.23 19.77
N LYS A 567 8.14 57.42 19.74
CA LYS A 567 7.84 56.47 18.67
C LYS A 567 6.42 56.69 18.15
N PHE A 568 6.26 56.70 16.84
CA PHE A 568 4.96 56.84 16.18
C PHE A 568 4.59 55.52 15.53
N PHE A 569 3.38 55.03 15.78
CA PHE A 569 2.88 53.79 15.22
C PHE A 569 1.65 54.04 14.35
N LYS A 570 1.55 53.29 13.27
CA LYS A 570 0.33 53.14 12.47
C LYS A 570 -0.38 51.90 12.97
N GLU A 571 -1.56 52.08 13.54
CA GLU A 571 -2.41 51.04 14.08
C GLU A 571 -3.59 50.81 13.13
N ILE A 572 -3.90 49.55 12.83
CA ILE A 572 -5.01 49.15 11.98
C ILE A 572 -5.94 48.31 12.85
N VAL A 573 -7.08 48.91 13.21
CA VAL A 573 -8.13 48.26 14.01
C VAL A 573 -9.35 48.08 13.15
N ASP A 574 -9.74 46.83 12.90
CA ASP A 574 -10.89 46.46 12.04
C ASP A 574 -10.94 47.24 10.69
N GLY A 575 -9.76 47.46 10.10
CA GLY A 575 -9.59 48.15 8.81
C GLY A 575 -9.56 49.69 8.88
N ARG A 576 -9.64 50.30 10.06
CA ARG A 576 -9.47 51.75 10.25
C ARG A 576 -8.03 52.06 10.65
N GLU A 577 -7.44 53.06 10.00
CA GLU A 577 -6.08 53.51 10.30
C GLU A 577 -6.09 54.57 11.40
N LEU A 578 -5.36 54.32 12.49
CA LEU A 578 -5.12 55.23 13.59
C LEU A 578 -3.61 55.46 13.74
N ILE A 579 -3.25 56.60 14.34
CA ILE A 579 -1.86 56.89 14.69
C ILE A 579 -1.80 57.12 16.19
N PHE A 580 -0.87 56.44 16.86
CA PHE A 580 -0.56 56.69 18.25
C PHE A 580 0.92 56.97 18.47
N ARG A 581 1.19 57.68 19.57
CA ARG A 581 2.52 58.13 19.95
C ARG A 581 2.91 57.49 21.28
N TRP A 582 4.05 56.81 21.32
CA TRP A 582 4.67 56.25 22.52
C TRP A 582 5.84 57.15 22.93
N ILE A 583 5.96 57.48 24.22
CA ILE A 583 6.93 58.44 24.76
C ILE A 583 7.58 57.87 26.02
N ARG A 584 8.91 57.83 26.08
CA ARG A 584 9.66 57.59 27.33
C ARG A 584 9.81 58.90 28.08
N LYS A 585 8.86 59.22 28.95
CA LYS A 585 8.78 60.54 29.61
C LYS A 585 9.77 60.70 30.77
N SER A 586 10.03 59.63 31.51
CA SER A 586 11.05 59.56 32.57
C SER A 586 11.55 58.14 32.73
N GLU A 587 12.47 57.89 33.68
CA GLU A 587 12.87 56.51 34.01
C GLU A 587 11.73 55.68 34.62
N LYS A 588 10.68 56.32 35.14
CA LYS A 588 9.56 55.65 35.80
C LYS A 588 8.22 55.79 35.08
N GLU A 589 8.20 56.42 33.91
CA GLU A 589 6.93 56.74 33.24
C GLU A 589 7.07 56.66 31.72
N ILE A 590 6.20 55.84 31.11
CA ILE A 590 5.96 55.77 29.67
C ILE A 590 4.54 56.29 29.40
N ILE A 591 4.37 57.09 28.35
CA ILE A 591 3.07 57.61 27.93
C ILE A 591 2.76 57.08 26.53
N VAL A 592 1.53 56.62 26.31
CA VAL A 592 1.00 56.25 24.98
C VAL A 592 -0.26 57.07 24.68
N GLU A 593 -0.24 57.82 23.57
CA GLU A 593 -1.25 58.80 23.20
C GLU A 593 -1.90 58.46 21.86
N TRP A 594 -3.22 58.29 21.86
CA TRP A 594 -4.10 58.23 20.70
C TRP A 594 -4.91 59.52 20.58
N LEU A 595 -5.60 59.68 19.45
CA LEU A 595 -6.56 60.77 19.27
C LEU A 595 -7.78 60.58 20.20
N GLY A 596 -7.74 61.22 21.39
CA GLY A 596 -8.81 61.17 22.40
C GLY A 596 -8.55 60.26 23.61
N ARG A 597 -7.40 59.57 23.68
CA ARG A 597 -7.04 58.68 24.80
C ARG A 597 -5.55 58.76 25.11
N THR A 598 -5.21 58.85 26.40
CA THR A 598 -3.82 58.76 26.87
C THR A 598 -3.70 57.71 27.96
N ILE A 599 -2.73 56.81 27.81
CA ILE A 599 -2.38 55.78 28.78
C ILE A 599 -1.00 56.09 29.36
N PHE A 600 -0.88 56.02 30.69
CA PHE A 600 0.37 56.18 31.41
C PHE A 600 0.75 54.83 32.04
N TYR A 601 1.95 54.35 31.74
CA TYR A 601 2.56 53.18 32.34
C TYR A 601 3.60 53.65 33.37
N HIS A 602 3.39 53.29 34.63
CA HIS A 602 4.28 53.60 35.75
C HIS A 602 5.18 52.39 36.01
N LEU A 603 6.48 52.65 36.10
CA LEU A 603 7.51 51.61 36.15
C LEU A 603 8.22 51.58 37.51
N THR A 604 8.61 50.39 37.93
CA THR A 604 9.52 50.18 39.06
C THR A 604 10.96 50.57 38.69
N LYS A 605 11.88 50.48 39.66
CA LYS A 605 13.32 50.68 39.38
C LYS A 605 13.90 49.66 38.40
N ASP A 606 13.30 48.48 38.32
CA ASP A 606 13.71 47.40 37.41
C ASP A 606 12.95 47.46 36.07
N GLU A 607 12.29 48.59 35.80
CA GLU A 607 11.51 48.85 34.58
C GLU A 607 10.27 47.95 34.40
N ALA A 608 9.88 47.20 35.44
CA ALA A 608 8.63 46.43 35.45
C ALA A 608 7.42 47.37 35.61
N ILE A 609 6.29 47.05 34.96
CA ILE A 609 5.07 47.86 35.02
C ILE A 609 4.35 47.57 36.33
N GLU A 610 4.36 48.52 37.27
CA GLU A 610 3.63 48.39 38.55
C GLU A 610 2.19 48.90 38.47
N LYS A 611 1.94 49.89 37.60
CA LYS A 611 0.65 50.57 37.53
C LYS A 611 0.38 51.15 36.15
N VAL A 612 -0.86 51.08 35.70
CA VAL A 612 -1.33 51.67 34.43
C VAL A 612 -2.52 52.57 34.71
N THR A 613 -2.52 53.79 34.18
CA THR A 613 -3.62 54.75 34.34
C THR A 613 -4.07 55.30 32.99
N SER A 614 -5.37 55.45 32.79
CA SER A 614 -5.95 55.95 31.53
C SER A 614 -7.35 56.52 31.79
N ASN A 615 -7.66 57.74 31.36
CA ASN A 615 -9.01 58.34 31.36
C ASN A 615 -9.97 57.83 32.47
N GLY A 616 -9.71 58.15 33.74
CA GLY A 616 -10.59 57.77 34.86
C GLY A 616 -10.47 56.32 35.34
N SER A 617 -9.53 55.56 34.79
CA SER A 617 -9.16 54.20 35.22
C SER A 617 -7.73 54.14 35.77
N GLU A 618 -7.53 53.33 36.80
CA GLU A 618 -6.23 53.00 37.40
C GLU A 618 -6.16 51.49 37.66
N CYS A 619 -5.12 50.82 37.15
CA CYS A 619 -4.86 49.40 37.37
C CYS A 619 -3.52 49.25 38.08
N VAL A 620 -3.51 48.64 39.28
CA VAL A 620 -2.30 48.39 40.07
C VAL A 620 -2.06 46.89 40.16
N TYR A 621 -0.86 46.44 39.77
CA TYR A 621 -0.48 45.02 39.80
C TYR A 621 0.14 44.66 41.16
N GLU A 622 -0.30 43.56 41.77
CA GLU A 622 0.30 43.04 43.01
C GLU A 622 1.74 42.57 42.77
N SER A 623 2.01 41.98 41.61
CA SER A 623 3.35 41.66 41.12
C SER A 623 3.58 42.42 39.79
N PRO A 624 4.45 43.45 39.79
CA PRO A 624 4.74 44.25 38.60
C PRO A 624 5.08 43.38 37.39
N ILE A 625 4.58 43.75 36.21
CA ILE A 625 4.80 43.00 34.97
C ILE A 625 6.26 43.21 34.51
N PRO A 626 7.10 42.17 34.48
CA PRO A 626 8.51 42.30 34.16
C PRO A 626 8.74 42.57 32.67
N GLU A 627 9.92 43.09 32.34
CA GLU A 627 10.37 43.13 30.95
C GLU A 627 10.70 41.72 30.41
N PRO A 628 10.77 41.56 29.07
CA PRO A 628 11.31 40.35 28.47
C PRO A 628 12.71 40.00 29.00
N PRO A 629 13.06 38.72 29.14
CA PRO A 629 14.33 38.25 29.70
C PRO A 629 15.49 38.43 28.70
N TYR A 630 15.86 39.67 28.39
CA TYR A 630 16.93 39.93 27.43
C TYR A 630 18.29 39.34 27.89
N PRO A 631 19.15 38.87 26.94
CA PRO A 631 18.94 38.87 25.49
C PRO A 631 18.03 37.73 25.02
N LEU A 632 17.12 38.04 24.10
CA LEU A 632 16.18 37.06 23.54
C LEU A 632 16.87 36.18 22.50
N THR A 633 16.71 34.86 22.64
CA THR A 633 17.25 33.82 21.74
C THR A 633 16.14 32.92 21.17
N LYS A 634 16.32 32.35 19.96
CA LYS A 634 15.31 31.45 19.35
C LYS A 634 15.04 30.27 20.28
N GLY A 635 13.77 29.99 20.57
CA GLY A 635 13.36 28.89 21.46
C GLY A 635 13.05 29.30 22.90
N GLU A 636 13.41 30.52 23.31
CA GLU A 636 13.24 31.00 24.68
C GLU A 636 11.76 31.20 25.05
N ARG A 637 11.41 30.88 26.31
CA ARG A 637 10.05 30.97 26.86
C ARG A 637 10.06 31.63 28.23
N TRP A 638 9.07 32.46 28.48
CA TRP A 638 8.80 32.99 29.81
C TRP A 638 7.31 33.25 30.01
N SER A 639 6.91 33.34 31.28
CA SER A 639 5.52 33.58 31.68
C SER A 639 5.46 34.46 32.91
N HIS A 640 4.41 35.25 33.04
CA HIS A 640 4.15 36.06 34.23
C HIS A 640 2.71 35.91 34.71
N ARG A 641 2.51 35.96 36.02
CA ARG A 641 1.18 35.93 36.65
C ARG A 641 1.11 36.97 37.75
N SER A 642 0.05 37.78 37.73
CA SER A 642 -0.21 38.75 38.79
C SER A 642 -1.71 38.87 39.07
N ALA A 643 -2.08 39.08 40.33
CA ALA A 643 -3.36 39.70 40.64
C ALA A 643 -3.26 41.22 40.42
N PHE A 644 -4.38 41.89 40.15
CA PHE A 644 -4.43 43.34 40.00
C PHE A 644 -5.72 43.93 40.56
N ASN A 645 -5.65 45.20 40.97
CA ASN A 645 -6.80 46.00 41.37
C ASN A 645 -7.04 47.08 40.31
N LEU A 646 -8.19 47.02 39.66
CA LEU A 646 -8.65 47.99 38.67
C LEU A 646 -9.70 48.91 39.30
N THR A 647 -9.40 50.19 39.42
CA THR A 647 -10.38 51.24 39.70
C THR A 647 -10.86 51.83 38.38
N LEU A 648 -12.16 51.77 38.10
CA LEU A 648 -12.78 52.34 36.90
C LEU A 648 -13.95 53.22 37.33
N GLU A 649 -13.91 54.51 36.98
CA GLU A 649 -14.96 55.49 37.31
C GLU A 649 -15.34 55.56 38.81
N GLY A 650 -14.38 55.23 39.70
CA GLY A 650 -14.57 55.24 41.16
C GLY A 650 -14.97 53.89 41.77
N GLU A 651 -15.21 52.86 40.96
CA GLU A 651 -15.51 51.49 41.41
C GLU A 651 -14.26 50.60 41.32
N ALA A 652 -14.03 49.76 42.34
CA ALA A 652 -12.85 48.88 42.41
C ALA A 652 -13.21 47.43 42.07
N TYR A 653 -12.43 46.85 41.16
CA TYR A 653 -12.55 45.49 40.66
C TYR A 653 -11.24 44.74 40.88
N ARG A 654 -11.34 43.46 41.27
CA ARG A 654 -10.16 42.60 41.43
C ARG A 654 -10.08 41.62 40.27
N GLY A 655 -8.88 41.47 39.71
CA GLY A 655 -8.63 40.57 38.60
C GLY A 655 -7.30 39.82 38.70
N GLU A 656 -7.10 38.92 37.76
CA GLU A 656 -5.87 38.16 37.56
C GLU A 656 -5.43 38.27 36.11
N ILE A 657 -4.12 38.39 35.90
CA ILE A 657 -3.47 38.39 34.60
C ILE A 657 -2.49 37.21 34.54
N PHE A 658 -2.46 36.52 33.41
CA PHE A 658 -1.47 35.50 33.08
C PHE A 658 -1.02 35.69 31.64
N GLU A 659 0.29 35.75 31.42
CA GLU A 659 0.87 35.91 30.09
C GLU A 659 2.00 34.91 29.83
N GLU A 660 2.11 34.48 28.59
CA GLU A 660 3.12 33.53 28.10
C GLU A 660 3.73 34.05 26.79
N HIS A 661 5.02 33.81 26.64
CA HIS A 661 5.80 34.28 25.50
C HIS A 661 6.72 33.18 24.97
N TYR A 662 6.91 33.15 23.65
CA TYR A 662 7.81 32.22 22.98
C TYR A 662 8.53 32.86 21.78
N VAL A 663 9.86 32.85 21.78
CA VAL A 663 10.65 33.36 20.65
C VAL A 663 10.65 32.35 19.50
N LYS A 664 9.84 32.60 18.47
CA LYS A 664 9.73 31.74 17.27
C LYS A 664 11.01 31.77 16.42
N GLY A 665 11.66 32.93 16.35
CA GLY A 665 12.83 33.15 15.51
C GLY A 665 13.09 34.63 15.31
N PHE A 666 13.84 34.96 14.25
CA PHE A 666 14.21 36.33 13.93
C PHE A 666 13.82 36.67 12.50
N GLU A 667 13.43 37.92 12.28
CA GLU A 667 13.06 38.41 10.95
C GLU A 667 13.35 39.91 10.81
N LYS A 668 13.50 40.35 9.57
CA LYS A 668 13.73 41.75 9.22
C LYS A 668 12.39 42.43 8.96
N ILE A 669 12.03 43.38 9.82
CA ILE A 669 10.79 44.17 9.69
C ILE A 669 11.13 45.56 9.18
N THR A 670 10.46 45.97 8.10
CA THR A 670 10.58 47.33 7.57
C THR A 670 9.51 48.22 8.17
N ALA A 671 9.94 49.28 8.85
CA ALA A 671 9.08 50.31 9.40
C ALA A 671 8.51 51.22 8.30
N GLY A 672 7.51 52.04 8.66
CA GLY A 672 6.84 52.97 7.73
C GLY A 672 7.75 54.06 7.15
N ASP A 673 8.89 54.36 7.80
CA ASP A 673 9.94 55.26 7.29
C ASP A 673 10.92 54.57 6.31
N GLY A 674 10.71 53.29 5.99
CA GLY A 674 11.55 52.50 5.11
C GLY A 674 12.81 51.93 5.78
N LYS A 675 13.04 52.17 7.08
CA LYS A 675 14.15 51.52 7.80
C LYS A 675 13.80 50.10 8.15
N THR A 676 14.76 49.20 7.93
CA THR A 676 14.63 47.78 8.28
C THR A 676 15.31 47.49 9.61
N TYR A 677 14.58 46.83 10.51
CA TYR A 677 15.03 46.42 11.82
C TYR A 677 15.11 44.90 11.89
N PHE A 678 16.20 44.39 12.45
CA PHE A 678 16.32 42.99 12.82
C PHE A 678 15.58 42.77 14.14
N CYS A 679 14.60 41.87 14.14
CA CYS A 679 13.65 41.69 15.24
C CYS A 679 13.54 40.22 15.63
N ALA A 680 13.34 39.96 16.93
CA ALA A 680 12.83 38.68 17.41
C ALA A 680 11.32 38.66 17.22
N LYS A 681 10.78 37.60 16.60
CA LYS A 681 9.35 37.32 16.52
C LYS A 681 8.94 36.55 17.77
N VAL A 682 8.14 37.18 18.62
CA VAL A 682 7.68 36.59 19.88
C VAL A 682 6.20 36.29 19.77
N GLU A 683 5.85 35.01 19.83
CA GLU A 683 4.47 34.55 20.06
C GLU A 683 4.05 34.90 21.48
N TYR A 684 2.83 35.39 21.64
CA TYR A 684 2.33 35.96 22.88
C TYR A 684 0.88 35.60 23.12
N THR A 685 0.58 35.14 24.34
CA THR A 685 -0.78 34.90 24.81
C THR A 685 -0.95 35.54 26.18
N ARG A 686 -2.03 36.30 26.37
CA ARG A 686 -2.41 36.90 27.65
C ARG A 686 -3.87 36.62 27.97
N HIS A 687 -4.11 36.20 29.20
CA HIS A 687 -5.42 36.00 29.79
C HIS A 687 -5.62 36.98 30.95
N GLU A 688 -6.64 37.83 30.85
CA GLU A 688 -7.07 38.71 31.92
C GLU A 688 -8.47 38.29 32.38
N VAL A 689 -8.65 38.11 33.68
CA VAL A 689 -9.92 37.73 34.29
C VAL A 689 -10.29 38.77 35.34
N LEU A 690 -11.44 39.41 35.18
CA LEU A 690 -11.94 40.45 36.06
C LEU A 690 -13.28 40.03 36.67
N ARG A 691 -13.41 40.13 38.00
CA ARG A 691 -14.69 39.90 38.68
C ARG A 691 -15.51 41.19 38.67
N ILE A 692 -16.64 41.18 37.97
CA ILE A 692 -17.57 42.31 37.85
C ILE A 692 -18.90 42.00 38.56
N ARG A 693 -19.77 43.00 38.73
CA ARG A 693 -21.06 42.82 39.45
C ARG A 693 -21.99 41.79 38.78
N GLU A 694 -21.91 41.66 37.45
CA GLU A 694 -22.74 40.75 36.64
C GLU A 694 -22.05 39.40 36.32
N GLY A 695 -20.93 39.08 36.99
CA GLY A 695 -20.22 37.81 36.86
C GLY A 695 -18.72 37.96 36.57
N VAL A 696 -18.18 37.21 35.61
CA VAL A 696 -16.74 37.21 35.28
C VAL A 696 -16.54 37.70 33.85
N ALA A 697 -15.78 38.78 33.69
CA ALA A 697 -15.29 39.23 32.40
C ALA A 697 -13.90 38.64 32.14
N LYS A 698 -13.68 38.10 30.94
CA LYS A 698 -12.39 37.52 30.54
C LYS A 698 -11.97 38.11 29.20
N THR A 699 -10.72 38.56 29.11
CA THR A 699 -10.10 39.00 27.86
C THR A 699 -8.95 38.06 27.52
N ILE A 700 -8.93 37.56 26.30
CA ILE A 700 -7.83 36.74 25.77
C ILE A 700 -7.19 37.53 24.63
N THR A 701 -5.91 37.84 24.76
CA THR A 701 -5.09 38.43 23.68
C THR A 701 -4.11 37.39 23.19
N SER A 702 -4.05 37.15 21.88
CA SER A 702 -3.10 36.21 21.29
C SER A 702 -2.53 36.76 20.00
N GLY A 703 -1.25 36.51 19.72
CA GLY A 703 -0.63 36.91 18.46
C GLY A 703 0.89 37.03 18.55
N HIS A 704 1.46 37.99 17.83
CA HIS A 704 2.91 38.15 17.71
C HIS A 704 3.34 39.60 17.88
N TYR A 705 4.51 39.81 18.47
CA TYR A 705 5.21 41.09 18.38
C TYR A 705 6.66 40.91 17.94
N TRP A 706 7.18 41.97 17.34
CA TRP A 706 8.53 42.03 16.78
C TRP A 706 9.34 43.05 17.53
N VAL A 707 10.38 42.61 18.23
CA VAL A 707 11.20 43.46 19.07
C VAL A 707 12.64 43.51 18.58
N SER A 708 13.17 44.72 18.43
CA SER A 708 14.54 45.00 17.96
C SER A 708 15.38 45.65 19.05
N SER A 709 16.67 45.33 19.11
CA SER A 709 17.63 46.00 20.02
C SER A 709 17.77 47.50 19.75
N ASN A 710 17.44 47.96 18.54
CA ASN A 710 17.61 49.36 18.16
C ASN A 710 16.36 50.22 18.40
N ALA A 711 15.18 49.59 18.47
CA ALA A 711 13.91 50.32 18.46
C ALA A 711 12.87 49.80 19.47
N GLY A 712 13.16 48.73 20.21
CA GLY A 712 12.15 47.98 20.96
C GLY A 712 11.11 47.40 20.01
N ILE A 713 9.82 47.43 20.37
CA ILE A 713 8.74 46.92 19.51
C ILE A 713 8.68 47.70 18.19
N VAL A 714 8.78 46.99 17.06
CA VAL A 714 8.71 47.52 15.70
C VAL A 714 7.36 47.19 15.05
N LYS A 715 6.78 46.04 15.38
CA LYS A 715 5.49 45.59 14.87
C LYS A 715 4.78 44.75 15.94
N GLN A 716 3.46 44.75 15.94
CA GLN A 716 2.61 43.84 16.69
C GLN A 716 1.37 43.47 15.89
N GLU A 717 0.89 42.24 16.06
CA GLU A 717 -0.32 41.69 15.45
C GLU A 717 -1.03 40.85 16.52
N PHE A 718 -2.20 41.30 16.96
CA PHE A 718 -2.95 40.64 18.02
C PHE A 718 -4.42 40.45 17.65
N LEU A 719 -4.97 39.34 18.12
CA LEU A 719 -6.40 39.06 18.18
C LEU A 719 -6.84 39.13 19.64
N ILE A 720 -7.79 40.01 19.93
CA ILE A 720 -8.36 40.21 21.26
C ILE A 720 -9.78 39.65 21.27
N GLN A 721 -10.08 38.80 22.24
CA GLN A 721 -11.39 38.19 22.42
C GLN A 721 -11.93 38.54 23.80
N HIS A 722 -13.14 39.09 23.86
CA HIS A 722 -13.82 39.46 25.10
C HIS A 722 -14.93 38.48 25.42
N PHE A 723 -15.00 38.05 26.67
CA PHE A 723 -16.01 37.14 27.18
C PHE A 723 -16.65 37.70 28.44
N VAL A 724 -17.95 37.48 28.59
CA VAL A 724 -18.69 37.71 29.85
C VAL A 724 -19.41 36.41 30.20
N ASN A 725 -19.13 35.84 31.38
CA ASN A 725 -19.66 34.56 31.82
C ASN A 725 -19.48 33.45 30.77
N ASP A 726 -18.25 33.34 30.25
CA ASP A 726 -17.82 32.41 29.20
C ASP A 726 -18.53 32.56 27.85
N THR A 727 -19.35 33.60 27.66
CA THR A 727 -19.97 33.93 26.38
C THR A 727 -19.11 34.97 25.65
N LEU A 728 -18.71 34.67 24.41
CA LEU A 728 -17.96 35.60 23.56
C LEU A 728 -18.83 36.83 23.23
N THR A 729 -18.38 38.02 23.63
CA THR A 729 -19.10 39.29 23.43
C THR A 729 -18.47 40.19 22.39
N GLY A 730 -17.20 39.97 22.04
CA GLY A 730 -16.51 40.75 21.01
C GLY A 730 -15.17 40.14 20.58
N VAL A 731 -14.77 40.45 19.36
CA VAL A 731 -13.46 40.10 18.79
C VAL A 731 -12.93 41.34 18.06
N GLU A 732 -11.67 41.68 18.32
CA GLU A 732 -10.98 42.83 17.72
C GLU A 732 -9.61 42.37 17.19
N GLY A 733 -9.28 42.79 15.97
CA GLY A 733 -7.95 42.58 15.39
C GLY A 733 -7.16 43.88 15.43
N ASP A 734 -5.96 43.85 16.02
CA ASP A 734 -5.05 44.98 16.10
C ASP A 734 -3.72 44.67 15.40
N VAL A 735 -3.33 45.52 14.45
CA VAL A 735 -2.00 45.49 13.83
C VAL A 735 -1.36 46.86 13.98
N ALA A 736 -0.26 46.96 14.72
CA ALA A 736 0.53 48.18 14.80
C ALA A 736 1.92 48.02 14.20
N ILE A 737 2.33 49.00 13.39
CA ILE A 737 3.64 49.05 12.73
C ILE A 737 4.31 50.39 13.05
N LEU A 738 5.57 50.35 13.46
CA LEU A 738 6.40 51.52 13.71
C LEU A 738 6.52 52.35 12.42
N ILE A 739 6.16 53.63 12.49
CA ILE A 739 6.34 54.60 11.41
C ILE A 739 7.70 55.27 11.56
N LEU A 740 7.98 55.80 12.75
CA LEU A 740 9.15 56.65 13.01
C LEU A 740 9.58 56.54 14.48
N ILE A 741 10.88 56.55 14.72
CA ILE A 741 11.48 56.70 16.06
C ILE A 741 12.36 57.96 16.10
N LYS A 742 12.19 58.77 17.16
CA LYS A 742 13.02 59.93 17.48
C LYS A 742 13.67 59.67 18.84
N MET A 743 15.00 59.57 18.87
CA MET A 743 15.74 59.38 20.12
C MET A 743 15.87 60.71 20.86
N GLY A 744 15.71 60.66 22.18
CA GLY A 744 15.79 61.82 23.09
C GLY A 744 17.20 62.36 23.30
#